data_AF-A0A8T4D707-F1
#
_entry.id   AF-A0A8T4D707-F1
#
_cell.length_a   1.000
_cell.length_b   1.000
_cell.length_c   1.000
_cell.angle_alpha   90.00
_cell.angle_beta   90.00
_cell.angle_gamma   90.00
#
_symmetry.space_group_name_H-M   'P 1'
#
loop_
_entity.id
_entity.type
_entity.pdbx_description
1 polymer ?
#
loop_
_entity_poly.entity_id
_entity_poly.type
_entity_poly.pdbx_seq_one_letter_code
_entity_poly.pdbx_strand_id
1 'polypeptide(L)'
;MELGPLSNEEIAEVVNQFPNLKNLASKEHLKEILSRPFILDILTLPNITVPQQFAPSQLSEVWLMDWYWKEVVRLAERMRRGAGNPDTREELLIRLAMHSLIGKPFDVYTNNLDAEAVSGLVSDRLLVKEGNRLRFAHDVLEDWTLTALLSRHKNEMPKYLLELGDPLRLVRPFRLHASRLLELDNDQDSWLNLLTMLSSNRQLSSRWYQIALTTPLFSPLLTRILHVIKPSLLANNGALLSELLKAVRTVCVETNPTVYSLLGDLPPEELDKYLAYWTIPAKEQWLPIIEFMLQNPSVIKEQILDEFSYIAEKWMNSFIGQDKLLRKETASLCLNILNEGLLKKYTDEPKNRYILSLLYGAECLPDQISDFVLNKAVRNRENDEYGFEELILEQGWIPLCRFIPETALKVLGEILCVKIRPQRFGSYEFMSFDNLGIKDTHWIPPTYLEGPFLVFLRLDETKGLELIHKVVNHATFCWRKRESAEANRTPTPQKISLNHSTIEVWGDELVYGWYRFPSVAPDAVTCALMALEHWMNEQLEKNKDPAQLFECVLKDTTSAAVVGVCSSVALANPNICREIMVPILENPAFWLMDYRRLVNDLSAESTTYTFSLYFSFGGRRDMANYKILLELAKQPHRRSAIEYFILPILLFSPPQVQDRLKKAMHAFQDNPPVFFENEKDNQSLMEERKKDCELWSVRADIENYHELELNGRVGIEFKLPENLEKEQKERLRLTEEKNKLYSFLGWAMNLLDKDELGQAFTVESAIEYAQTLAYNDNPNYPPVSFLEDSEMRAQAIAAFVASILVRRFLWAKEKGYLQWLREQLLVAAKRPEPMSKEDDKVSKYPMGYRRSAARALWVLLKENPKDKEVRKVALNLSSHVNDEVKMHLFNGLKMLWLTNQKIIWKCIQNCIRISYTKNCQKPIKHCLPTDVDTDSLKSVLYCVPTGSEINQITESNRLADFLEELLLFTLNAYDCYQEKNHYNAWDHNEWNNIIFQIVANFALHLPQHIAESKFYRHILNSWRNKPAVMQTFLRSLLLVGCKPELEDELAELWPQIGENILSSVQQNNIESYHDEIKNIIGLLIFVDPAGIITWNIQEWKPLKQLVPFINRWYETFGHDSVHFRTLILFFKTIGFNLFPEMGVSLLFDCVSKLDDIDKTLNKTSYVLSELLCLQWSMNCALIAQNGESMRQFTFIVDMLASRGEARALQLQSKLQNLPPQ
;
A
#
# COMPACT_ATOMS: atom_id res chain seq x y z
N MET A 1 17.82 32.44 -5.25
CA MET A 1 17.17 33.70 -4.84
C MET A 1 16.38 34.19 -6.03
N GLU A 2 15.07 34.04 -6.01
CA GLU A 2 14.17 34.80 -6.90
C GLU A 2 13.96 36.18 -6.28
N LEU A 3 14.03 37.22 -7.10
CA LEU A 3 13.66 38.58 -6.70
C LEU A 3 12.13 38.68 -6.74
N GLY A 4 11.52 39.00 -5.60
CA GLY A 4 10.07 39.19 -5.49
C GLY A 4 9.58 40.51 -6.13
N PRO A 5 8.25 40.70 -6.23
CA PRO A 5 7.66 41.97 -6.64
C PRO A 5 8.01 43.09 -5.66
N LEU A 6 7.94 44.34 -6.11
CA LEU A 6 8.14 45.51 -5.25
C LEU A 6 7.07 45.56 -4.14
N SER A 7 7.52 45.85 -2.94
CA SER A 7 6.67 46.11 -1.78
C SER A 7 5.85 47.39 -1.97
N ASN A 8 4.76 47.52 -1.20
CA ASN A 8 3.92 48.73 -1.21
C ASN A 8 4.74 49.99 -0.87
N GLU A 9 5.78 49.86 -0.04
CA GLU A 9 6.68 50.94 0.36
C GLU A 9 7.58 51.37 -0.80
N GLU A 10 8.16 50.41 -1.53
CA GLU A 10 8.98 50.66 -2.72
C GLU A 10 8.15 51.27 -3.87
N ILE A 11 6.92 50.79 -4.08
CA ILE A 11 6.00 51.40 -5.06
C ILE A 11 5.70 52.85 -4.67
N ALA A 12 5.45 53.13 -3.39
CA ALA A 12 5.19 54.48 -2.90
C ALA A 12 6.40 55.41 -3.13
N GLU A 13 7.63 54.90 -2.99
CA GLU A 13 8.85 55.65 -3.28
C GLU A 13 8.93 56.06 -4.75
N VAL A 14 8.67 55.13 -5.69
CA VAL A 14 8.63 55.42 -7.13
C VAL A 14 7.53 56.44 -7.45
N VAL A 15 6.33 56.25 -6.91
CA VAL A 15 5.17 57.14 -7.13
C VAL A 15 5.43 58.56 -6.61
N ASN A 16 6.21 58.72 -5.55
CA ASN A 16 6.60 60.03 -5.04
C ASN A 16 7.52 60.79 -5.99
N GLN A 17 8.39 60.10 -6.74
CA GLN A 17 9.28 60.70 -7.74
C GLN A 17 8.59 60.98 -9.09
N PHE A 18 7.53 60.25 -9.41
CA PHE A 18 6.79 60.37 -10.67
C PHE A 18 5.31 60.74 -10.41
N PRO A 19 4.96 62.04 -10.30
CA PRO A 19 3.62 62.50 -9.92
C PRO A 19 2.49 62.01 -10.83
N ASN A 20 2.80 61.73 -12.09
CA ASN A 20 1.92 61.12 -13.09
C ASN A 20 1.42 59.71 -12.71
N LEU A 21 2.10 59.00 -11.79
CA LEU A 21 1.69 57.68 -11.30
C LEU A 21 0.76 57.74 -10.08
N LYS A 22 0.66 58.88 -9.36
CA LYS A 22 -0.10 58.99 -8.10
C LYS A 22 -1.55 58.53 -8.22
N ASN A 23 -2.22 58.91 -9.31
CA ASN A 23 -3.61 58.50 -9.55
C ASN A 23 -3.75 57.02 -9.88
N LEU A 24 -2.79 56.41 -10.59
CA LEU A 24 -2.80 54.97 -10.86
C LEU A 24 -2.53 54.17 -9.58
N ALA A 25 -1.56 54.61 -8.77
CA ALA A 25 -1.22 53.98 -7.49
C ALA A 25 -2.32 54.09 -6.42
N SER A 26 -3.18 55.11 -6.50
CA SER A 26 -4.34 55.26 -5.61
C SER A 26 -5.44 54.21 -5.84
N LYS A 27 -5.41 53.51 -6.98
CA LYS A 27 -6.38 52.46 -7.31
C LYS A 27 -5.85 51.12 -6.79
N GLU A 28 -6.48 50.59 -5.75
CA GLU A 28 -6.00 49.39 -5.04
C GLU A 28 -5.85 48.16 -5.95
N HIS A 29 -6.77 47.97 -6.89
CA HIS A 29 -6.74 46.88 -7.87
C HIS A 29 -5.59 47.01 -8.91
N LEU A 30 -4.83 48.10 -8.92
CA LEU A 30 -3.67 48.31 -9.81
C LEU A 30 -2.32 48.08 -9.11
N LYS A 31 -2.31 47.82 -7.80
CA LYS A 31 -1.06 47.62 -7.04
C LYS A 31 -0.25 46.42 -7.57
N GLU A 32 -0.90 45.34 -7.97
CA GLU A 32 -0.23 44.12 -8.44
C GLU A 32 0.55 44.35 -9.75
N ILE A 33 -0.02 45.05 -10.72
CA ILE A 33 0.68 45.31 -11.99
C ILE A 33 1.79 46.37 -11.80
N LEU A 34 1.59 47.32 -10.87
CA LEU A 34 2.56 48.36 -10.52
C LEU A 34 3.70 47.84 -9.65
N SER A 35 3.60 46.65 -9.04
CA SER A 35 4.70 46.04 -8.28
C SER A 35 5.80 45.46 -9.19
N ARG A 36 5.55 45.39 -10.51
CA ARG A 36 6.51 44.89 -11.50
C ARG A 36 7.45 46.02 -11.95
N PRO A 37 8.77 45.96 -11.66
CA PRO A 37 9.70 47.05 -11.97
C PRO A 37 9.71 47.46 -13.44
N PHE A 38 9.66 46.48 -14.35
CA PHE A 38 9.65 46.74 -15.78
C PHE A 38 8.40 47.52 -16.25
N ILE A 39 7.25 47.27 -15.63
CA ILE A 39 6.01 47.98 -15.94
C ILE A 39 6.11 49.45 -15.50
N LEU A 40 6.69 49.70 -14.32
CA LEU A 40 6.95 51.06 -13.86
C LEU A 40 7.92 51.80 -14.80
N ASP A 41 8.99 51.15 -15.28
CA ASP A 41 9.92 51.75 -16.25
C ASP A 41 9.18 52.20 -17.52
N ILE A 42 8.30 51.34 -18.07
CA ILE A 42 7.46 51.70 -19.22
C ILE A 42 6.55 52.90 -18.93
N LEU A 43 5.87 52.89 -17.77
CA LEU A 43 4.92 53.94 -17.40
C LEU A 43 5.60 55.28 -17.06
N THR A 44 6.93 55.30 -16.90
CA THR A 44 7.73 56.50 -16.64
C THR A 44 8.46 57.05 -17.88
N LEU A 45 8.24 56.47 -19.07
CA LEU A 45 8.87 56.95 -20.30
C LEU A 45 8.57 58.43 -20.60
N PRO A 46 9.57 59.23 -21.04
CA PRO A 46 9.39 60.67 -21.27
C PRO A 46 8.37 60.99 -22.38
N ASN A 47 7.49 61.97 -22.14
CA ASN A 47 6.43 62.42 -23.07
C ASN A 47 5.33 61.39 -23.34
N ILE A 48 5.20 60.37 -22.49
CA ILE A 48 4.14 59.37 -22.55
C ILE A 48 3.26 59.55 -21.33
N THR A 49 1.93 59.62 -21.52
CA THR A 49 0.98 59.78 -20.42
C THR A 49 -0.24 58.92 -20.70
N VAL A 50 -0.57 58.01 -19.79
CA VAL A 50 -1.78 57.20 -19.89
C VAL A 50 -3.00 58.13 -19.76
N PRO A 51 -3.84 58.29 -20.80
CA PRO A 51 -4.97 59.22 -20.72
C PRO A 51 -6.04 58.67 -19.78
N GLN A 52 -6.41 59.47 -18.78
CA GLN A 52 -7.26 59.05 -17.65
C GLN A 52 -8.64 58.52 -18.04
N GLN A 53 -9.22 59.05 -19.12
CA GLN A 53 -10.55 58.66 -19.62
C GLN A 53 -10.57 57.29 -20.33
N PHE A 54 -9.40 56.75 -20.71
CA PHE A 54 -9.28 55.50 -21.45
C PHE A 54 -8.68 54.35 -20.63
N ALA A 55 -8.30 54.59 -19.37
CA ALA A 55 -7.78 53.55 -18.48
C ALA A 55 -8.93 52.67 -17.95
N PRO A 56 -8.89 51.34 -18.14
CA PRO A 56 -9.95 50.44 -17.70
C PRO A 56 -10.07 50.38 -16.17
N SER A 57 -11.18 49.81 -15.68
CA SER A 57 -11.45 49.60 -14.26
C SER A 57 -10.53 48.58 -13.58
N GLN A 58 -9.78 47.81 -14.36
CA GLN A 58 -8.68 46.92 -13.96
C GLN A 58 -7.68 46.91 -15.11
N LEU A 59 -6.39 47.17 -14.85
CA LEU A 59 -5.33 47.09 -15.87
C LEU A 59 -4.83 45.65 -15.96
N SER A 60 -4.90 45.07 -17.16
CA SER A 60 -4.23 43.83 -17.48
C SER A 60 -2.93 44.09 -18.25
N GLU A 61 -2.02 43.11 -18.24
CA GLU A 61 -0.78 43.17 -19.04
C GLU A 61 -1.08 43.33 -20.53
N VAL A 62 -2.17 42.71 -21.02
CA VAL A 62 -2.55 42.77 -22.43
C VAL A 62 -3.06 44.14 -22.85
N TRP A 63 -3.82 44.81 -21.97
CA TRP A 63 -4.19 46.20 -22.19
C TRP A 63 -2.96 47.10 -22.27
N LEU A 64 -2.01 46.90 -21.35
CA LEU A 64 -0.76 47.66 -21.34
C LEU A 64 0.05 47.40 -22.61
N MET A 65 0.14 46.16 -23.06
CA MET A 65 0.80 45.77 -24.30
C MET A 65 0.15 46.46 -25.52
N ASP A 66 -1.18 46.49 -25.62
CA ASP A 66 -1.87 47.16 -26.73
C ASP A 66 -1.66 48.68 -26.72
N TRP A 67 -1.78 49.29 -25.54
CA TRP A 67 -1.48 50.70 -25.34
C TRP A 67 -0.02 51.01 -25.69
N TYR A 68 0.92 50.19 -25.24
CA TYR A 68 2.33 50.33 -25.51
C TYR A 68 2.64 50.22 -27.01
N TRP A 69 2.00 49.28 -27.70
CA TRP A 69 2.15 49.12 -29.14
C TRP A 69 1.68 50.36 -29.90
N LYS A 70 0.53 50.92 -29.53
CA LYS A 70 -0.03 52.12 -30.17
C LYS A 70 0.76 53.39 -29.85
N GLU A 71 1.04 53.65 -28.58
CA GLU A 71 1.62 54.92 -28.13
C GLU A 71 3.15 54.96 -28.23
N VAL A 72 3.84 53.84 -27.99
CA VAL A 72 5.32 53.80 -27.93
C VAL A 72 5.91 53.24 -29.22
N VAL A 73 5.47 52.06 -29.66
CA VAL A 73 6.01 51.43 -30.88
C VAL A 73 5.59 52.24 -32.12
N ARG A 74 4.30 52.55 -32.27
CA ARG A 74 3.75 53.29 -33.41
C ARG A 74 3.68 54.81 -33.22
N LEU A 75 4.17 55.34 -32.09
CA LEU A 75 4.21 56.77 -31.80
C LEU A 75 2.84 57.48 -31.89
N ALA A 76 1.75 56.81 -31.51
CA ALA A 76 0.37 57.30 -31.65
C ALA A 76 0.02 57.70 -33.11
N GLU A 77 0.58 56.99 -34.09
CA GLU A 77 0.52 57.29 -35.53
C GLU A 77 1.12 58.65 -35.92
N ARG A 78 1.97 59.23 -35.06
CA ARG A 78 2.60 60.55 -35.29
C ARG A 78 4.00 60.39 -35.87
N MET A 79 4.38 61.33 -36.73
CA MET A 79 5.74 61.44 -37.24
C MET A 79 6.61 62.23 -36.26
N ARG A 80 7.69 61.62 -35.79
CA ARG A 80 8.73 62.27 -34.98
C ARG A 80 10.04 62.26 -35.76
N ARG A 81 10.64 63.44 -36.00
CA ARG A 81 11.90 63.55 -36.76
C ARG A 81 12.99 62.69 -36.13
N GLY A 82 13.64 61.85 -36.94
CA GLY A 82 14.75 61.00 -36.53
C GLY A 82 14.36 59.75 -35.73
N ALA A 83 13.07 59.42 -35.64
CA ALA A 83 12.57 58.26 -34.89
C ALA A 83 12.04 57.11 -35.78
N GLY A 84 12.02 57.30 -37.11
CA GLY A 84 11.35 56.42 -38.06
C GLY A 84 9.83 56.64 -38.09
N ASN A 85 9.18 56.20 -39.17
CA ASN A 85 7.72 56.24 -39.26
C ASN A 85 7.09 55.03 -38.53
N PRO A 86 5.79 55.08 -38.18
CA PRO A 86 5.13 54.01 -37.43
C PRO A 86 5.27 52.62 -38.06
N ASP A 87 5.15 52.52 -39.39
CA ASP A 87 5.17 51.24 -40.10
C ASP A 87 6.58 50.64 -40.18
N THR A 88 7.61 51.47 -40.42
CA THR A 88 9.01 50.99 -40.48
C THR A 88 9.54 50.57 -39.12
N ARG A 89 9.05 51.21 -38.04
CA ARG A 89 9.32 50.79 -36.66
C ARG A 89 8.69 49.44 -36.33
N GLU A 90 7.40 49.28 -36.63
CA GLU A 90 6.69 48.02 -36.39
C GLU A 90 7.33 46.86 -37.16
N GLU A 91 7.58 47.06 -38.46
CA GLU A 91 8.17 46.03 -39.32
C GLU A 91 9.59 45.62 -38.87
N LEU A 92 10.39 46.56 -38.36
CA LEU A 92 11.70 46.25 -37.80
C LEU A 92 11.60 45.29 -36.60
N LEU A 93 10.69 45.57 -35.67
CA LEU A 93 10.49 44.72 -34.48
C LEU A 93 9.99 43.33 -34.87
N ILE A 94 9.03 43.24 -35.80
CA ILE A 94 8.50 41.94 -36.26
C ILE A 94 9.58 41.10 -36.93
N ARG A 95 10.43 41.68 -37.78
CA ARG A 95 11.57 40.98 -38.40
C ARG A 95 12.59 40.50 -37.37
N LEU A 96 12.87 41.32 -36.36
CA LEU A 96 13.77 40.95 -35.26
C LEU A 96 13.21 39.75 -34.48
N ALA A 97 11.91 39.77 -34.16
CA ALA A 97 11.24 38.67 -33.47
C ALA A 97 11.27 37.35 -34.28
N MET A 98 11.01 37.41 -35.60
CA MET A 98 11.13 36.25 -36.48
C MET A 98 12.54 35.64 -36.48
N HIS A 99 13.58 36.48 -36.50
CA HIS A 99 14.97 36.00 -36.44
C HIS A 99 15.33 35.40 -35.08
N SER A 100 14.81 36.00 -34.01
CA SER A 100 15.04 35.53 -32.66
C SER A 100 14.47 34.12 -32.44
N LEU A 101 13.30 33.80 -33.02
CA LEU A 101 12.71 32.46 -32.96
C LEU A 101 13.60 31.35 -33.53
N ILE A 102 14.42 31.67 -34.54
CA ILE A 102 15.30 30.71 -35.23
C ILE A 102 16.71 30.70 -34.59
N GLY A 103 16.92 31.45 -33.49
CA GLY A 103 18.20 31.53 -32.78
C GLY A 103 19.32 32.21 -33.58
N LYS A 104 18.98 32.99 -34.62
CA LYS A 104 19.97 33.66 -35.47
C LYS A 104 20.21 35.09 -35.01
N PRO A 105 21.48 35.56 -34.95
CA PRO A 105 21.77 36.96 -34.65
C PRO A 105 21.17 37.88 -35.73
N PHE A 106 20.68 39.04 -35.30
CA PHE A 106 20.08 40.03 -36.21
C PHE A 106 21.08 41.16 -36.51
N ASP A 107 21.74 41.06 -37.67
CA ASP A 107 22.74 42.03 -38.10
C ASP A 107 22.10 43.22 -38.85
N VAL A 108 22.50 44.44 -38.51
CA VAL A 108 21.93 45.69 -39.06
C VAL A 108 22.21 45.83 -40.56
N TYR A 109 23.40 45.42 -41.02
CA TYR A 109 23.85 45.66 -42.40
C TYR A 109 23.33 44.66 -43.42
N THR A 110 22.99 43.44 -43.00
CA THR A 110 22.52 42.38 -43.91
C THR A 110 21.02 42.45 -44.18
N ASN A 111 20.26 43.18 -43.37
CA ASN A 111 18.80 43.20 -43.40
C ASN A 111 18.16 44.45 -44.04
N ASN A 112 18.98 45.36 -44.59
CA ASN A 112 18.54 46.59 -45.29
C ASN A 112 17.46 47.40 -44.52
N LEU A 113 17.82 47.85 -43.32
CA LEU A 113 16.90 48.45 -42.34
C LEU A 113 16.78 49.97 -42.50
N ASP A 114 15.64 50.53 -42.11
CA ASP A 114 15.44 51.98 -41.96
C ASP A 114 16.30 52.49 -40.79
N ALA A 115 17.30 53.32 -41.09
CA ALA A 115 18.23 53.85 -40.10
C ALA A 115 17.56 54.77 -39.06
N GLU A 116 16.50 55.49 -39.43
CA GLU A 116 15.74 56.32 -38.49
C GLU A 116 14.91 55.45 -37.55
N ALA A 117 14.32 54.35 -38.05
CA ALA A 117 13.60 53.40 -37.21
C ALA A 117 14.52 52.70 -36.21
N VAL A 118 15.72 52.27 -36.63
CA VAL A 118 16.74 51.70 -35.73
C VAL A 118 17.15 52.72 -34.66
N SER A 119 17.48 53.95 -35.07
CA SER A 119 17.88 55.01 -34.14
C SER A 119 16.75 55.38 -33.16
N GLY A 120 15.52 55.47 -33.65
CA GLY A 120 14.35 55.75 -32.84
C GLY A 120 14.08 54.67 -31.81
N LEU A 121 14.02 53.41 -32.23
CA LEU A 121 13.73 52.29 -31.32
C LEU A 121 14.85 52.05 -30.28
N VAL A 122 16.11 52.36 -30.61
CA VAL A 122 17.20 52.37 -29.61
C VAL A 122 17.08 53.56 -28.66
N SER A 123 16.76 54.76 -29.18
CA SER A 123 16.55 55.95 -28.35
C SER A 123 15.37 55.81 -27.39
N ASP A 124 14.32 55.12 -27.81
CA ASP A 124 13.13 54.85 -27.01
C ASP A 124 13.33 53.66 -26.04
N ARG A 125 14.54 53.08 -26.00
CA ARG A 125 14.94 51.94 -25.14
C ARG A 125 14.24 50.62 -25.44
N LEU A 126 13.72 50.44 -26.64
CA LEU A 126 13.08 49.20 -27.09
C LEU A 126 14.11 48.15 -27.52
N LEU A 127 15.17 48.64 -28.18
CA LEU A 127 16.24 47.82 -28.71
C LEU A 127 17.59 48.24 -28.12
N VAL A 128 18.48 47.27 -28.00
CA VAL A 128 19.89 47.50 -27.68
C VAL A 128 20.71 47.16 -28.92
N LYS A 129 21.61 48.08 -29.29
CA LYS A 129 22.57 47.89 -30.38
C LYS A 129 23.94 47.56 -29.80
N GLU A 130 24.39 46.32 -30.01
CA GLU A 130 25.71 45.84 -29.62
C GLU A 130 26.58 45.64 -30.86
N GLY A 131 27.42 46.64 -31.16
CA GLY A 131 28.17 46.68 -32.41
C GLY A 131 27.23 46.71 -33.63
N ASN A 132 27.21 45.61 -34.38
CA ASN A 132 26.35 45.45 -35.57
C ASN A 132 25.08 44.63 -35.32
N ARG A 133 24.86 44.15 -34.09
CA ARG A 133 23.71 43.32 -33.73
C ARG A 133 22.64 44.14 -33.03
N LEU A 134 21.39 43.84 -33.33
CA LEU A 134 20.24 44.31 -32.59
C LEU A 134 19.67 43.17 -31.76
N ARG A 135 19.24 43.49 -30.54
CA ARG A 135 18.44 42.63 -29.68
C ARG A 135 17.40 43.45 -28.95
N PHE A 136 16.35 42.80 -28.45
CA PHE A 136 15.41 43.44 -27.56
C PHE A 136 16.11 43.89 -26.27
N ALA A 137 15.67 45.04 -25.75
CA ALA A 137 16.18 45.55 -24.47
C ALA A 137 15.74 44.69 -23.29
N HIS A 138 14.58 44.03 -23.41
CA HIS A 138 13.98 43.18 -22.38
C HIS A 138 13.19 42.04 -23.05
N ASP A 139 13.14 40.86 -22.43
CA ASP A 139 12.38 39.68 -22.90
C ASP A 139 10.87 39.94 -23.02
N VAL A 140 10.26 40.68 -22.09
CA VAL A 140 8.85 41.10 -22.16
C VAL A 140 8.54 41.87 -23.46
N LEU A 141 9.46 42.72 -23.95
CA LEU A 141 9.26 43.43 -25.22
C LEU A 141 9.32 42.49 -26.42
N GLU A 142 10.21 41.50 -26.35
CA GLU A 142 10.26 40.42 -27.31
C GLU A 142 8.92 39.65 -27.31
N ASP A 143 8.42 39.25 -26.15
CA ASP A 143 7.17 38.53 -26.01
C ASP A 143 5.98 39.31 -26.57
N TRP A 144 5.91 40.61 -26.28
CA TRP A 144 4.88 41.51 -26.81
C TRP A 144 4.96 41.62 -28.33
N THR A 145 6.18 41.66 -28.89
CA THR A 145 6.40 41.68 -30.34
C THR A 145 6.03 40.33 -30.99
N LEU A 146 6.38 39.21 -30.35
CA LEU A 146 5.97 37.86 -30.77
C LEU A 146 4.45 37.70 -30.71
N THR A 147 3.79 38.33 -29.72
CA THR A 147 2.32 38.35 -29.61
C THR A 147 1.68 39.10 -30.78
N ALA A 148 2.27 40.24 -31.17
CA ALA A 148 1.84 40.98 -32.36
C ALA A 148 2.06 40.16 -33.65
N LEU A 149 3.17 39.43 -33.75
CA LEU A 149 3.45 38.51 -34.85
C LEU A 149 2.41 37.38 -34.94
N LEU A 150 2.10 36.72 -33.82
CA LEU A 150 1.05 35.69 -33.77
C LEU A 150 -0.31 36.25 -34.21
N SER A 151 -0.61 37.49 -33.82
CA SER A 151 -1.86 38.16 -34.21
C SER A 151 -1.99 38.37 -35.73
N ARG A 152 -0.87 38.47 -36.47
CA ARG A 152 -0.87 38.52 -37.96
C ARG A 152 -1.27 37.19 -38.59
N HIS A 153 -1.06 36.06 -37.90
CA HIS A 153 -1.38 34.71 -38.37
C HIS A 153 -2.61 34.09 -37.69
N LYS A 154 -3.49 34.91 -37.08
CA LYS A 154 -4.68 34.45 -36.32
C LYS A 154 -5.59 33.46 -37.06
N ASN A 155 -5.70 33.57 -38.39
CA ASN A 155 -6.56 32.71 -39.20
C ASN A 155 -5.90 31.38 -39.61
N GLU A 156 -4.58 31.23 -39.44
CA GLU A 156 -3.82 30.03 -39.82
C GLU A 156 -2.87 29.55 -38.71
N MET A 157 -3.21 29.87 -37.45
CA MET A 157 -2.38 29.66 -36.27
C MET A 157 -1.79 28.24 -36.14
N PRO A 158 -2.55 27.13 -36.31
CA PRO A 158 -1.99 25.79 -36.19
C PRO A 158 -0.93 25.49 -37.26
N LYS A 159 -1.17 25.95 -38.49
CA LYS A 159 -0.23 25.77 -39.60
C LYS A 159 1.07 26.53 -39.33
N TYR A 160 0.97 27.76 -38.87
CA TYR A 160 2.12 28.59 -38.53
C TYR A 160 2.97 27.98 -37.39
N LEU A 161 2.33 27.50 -36.32
CA LEU A 161 3.04 26.83 -35.21
C LEU A 161 3.73 25.53 -35.65
N LEU A 162 3.12 24.76 -36.55
CA LEU A 162 3.72 23.56 -37.14
C LEU A 162 4.94 23.87 -38.01
N GLU A 163 4.86 24.90 -38.86
CA GLU A 163 5.99 25.35 -39.69
C GLU A 163 7.20 25.78 -38.86
N LEU A 164 6.96 26.33 -37.66
CA LEU A 164 7.99 26.71 -36.70
C LEU A 164 8.50 25.54 -35.84
N GLY A 165 7.92 24.35 -35.95
CA GLY A 165 8.34 23.17 -35.20
C GLY A 165 7.91 23.14 -33.74
N ASP A 166 6.77 23.77 -33.39
CA ASP A 166 6.20 23.79 -32.03
C ASP A 166 7.14 24.38 -30.94
N PRO A 167 7.63 25.61 -31.12
CA PRO A 167 8.66 26.17 -30.24
C PRO A 167 8.12 26.52 -28.85
N LEU A 168 8.79 26.04 -27.79
CA LEU A 168 8.47 26.36 -26.39
C LEU A 168 8.50 27.88 -26.10
N ARG A 169 9.35 28.63 -26.81
CA ARG A 169 9.50 30.08 -26.67
C ARG A 169 8.21 30.86 -26.98
N LEU A 170 7.29 30.31 -27.77
CA LEU A 170 6.03 30.97 -28.11
C LEU A 170 4.92 30.78 -27.05
N VAL A 171 5.14 30.00 -25.99
CA VAL A 171 4.11 29.71 -24.97
C VAL A 171 3.56 30.97 -24.32
N ARG A 172 4.43 31.88 -23.84
CA ARG A 172 4.02 33.13 -23.20
C ARG A 172 3.40 34.12 -24.20
N PRO A 173 4.00 34.40 -25.37
CA PRO A 173 3.38 35.22 -26.42
C PRO A 173 2.00 34.72 -26.85
N PHE A 174 1.83 33.41 -26.97
CA PHE A 174 0.56 32.81 -27.34
C PHE A 174 -0.51 32.97 -26.26
N ARG A 175 -0.15 32.83 -24.98
CA ARG A 175 -1.06 33.12 -23.86
C ARG A 175 -1.52 34.58 -23.88
N LEU A 176 -0.60 35.52 -24.14
CA LEU A 176 -0.94 36.95 -24.28
C LEU A 176 -1.88 37.19 -25.48
N HIS A 177 -1.65 36.51 -26.61
CA HIS A 177 -2.54 36.58 -27.77
C HIS A 177 -3.95 36.05 -27.44
N ALA A 178 -4.06 34.88 -26.81
CA ALA A 178 -5.35 34.33 -26.39
C ALA A 178 -6.06 35.24 -25.37
N SER A 179 -5.29 35.86 -24.46
CA SER A 179 -5.83 36.78 -23.44
C SER A 179 -6.39 38.04 -24.10
N ARG A 180 -5.75 38.52 -25.17
CA ARG A 180 -6.18 39.69 -25.96
C ARG A 180 -7.57 39.52 -26.56
N LEU A 181 -7.87 38.35 -27.10
CA LEU A 181 -9.18 38.06 -27.70
C LEU A 181 -10.31 38.22 -26.69
N LEU A 182 -10.06 37.86 -25.43
CA LEU A 182 -11.05 37.89 -24.34
C LEU A 182 -11.10 39.23 -23.61
N GLU A 183 -9.95 39.84 -23.32
CA GLU A 183 -9.87 41.05 -22.48
C GLU A 183 -10.13 42.35 -23.25
N LEU A 184 -9.61 42.46 -24.47
CA LEU A 184 -9.67 43.70 -25.27
C LEU A 184 -10.71 43.62 -26.37
N ASP A 185 -10.64 42.57 -27.19
CA ASP A 185 -11.56 42.41 -28.31
C ASP A 185 -12.97 42.03 -27.81
N ASN A 186 -13.05 41.47 -26.60
CA ASN A 186 -14.28 40.96 -25.96
C ASN A 186 -15.05 40.04 -26.91
N ASP A 187 -14.30 39.27 -27.70
CA ASP A 187 -14.75 38.50 -28.85
C ASP A 187 -14.68 37.00 -28.52
N GLN A 188 -15.79 36.50 -27.95
CA GLN A 188 -15.98 35.10 -27.62
C GLN A 188 -15.89 34.19 -28.86
N ASP A 189 -16.31 34.66 -30.03
CA ASP A 189 -16.33 33.87 -31.25
C ASP A 189 -14.90 33.67 -31.78
N SER A 190 -14.05 34.71 -31.75
CA SER A 190 -12.63 34.57 -32.09
C SER A 190 -11.87 33.61 -31.17
N TRP A 191 -12.15 33.64 -29.86
CA TRP A 191 -11.57 32.68 -28.91
C TRP A 191 -12.05 31.25 -29.18
N LEU A 192 -13.36 31.06 -29.42
CA LEU A 192 -13.91 29.73 -29.74
C LEU A 192 -13.38 29.19 -31.06
N ASN A 193 -13.20 30.05 -32.07
CA ASN A 193 -12.59 29.71 -33.35
C ASN A 193 -11.14 29.26 -33.17
N LEU A 194 -10.36 29.96 -32.34
CA LEU A 194 -8.98 29.57 -32.00
C LEU A 194 -8.95 28.17 -31.37
N LEU A 195 -9.82 27.89 -30.39
CA LEU A 195 -9.92 26.55 -29.77
C LEU A 195 -10.30 25.46 -30.78
N THR A 196 -11.23 25.75 -31.69
CA THR A 196 -11.69 24.82 -32.72
C THR A 196 -10.58 24.50 -33.72
N MET A 197 -9.80 25.52 -34.12
CA MET A 197 -8.66 25.36 -35.02
C MET A 197 -7.56 24.49 -34.40
N LEU A 198 -7.29 24.65 -33.10
CA LEU A 198 -6.25 23.90 -32.39
C LEU A 198 -6.66 22.45 -32.11
N SER A 199 -7.88 22.23 -31.64
CA SER A 199 -8.40 20.89 -31.34
C SER A 199 -8.52 19.99 -32.58
N SER A 200 -8.70 20.58 -33.76
CA SER A 200 -8.79 19.83 -35.02
C SER A 200 -7.44 19.32 -35.55
N ASN A 201 -6.30 19.74 -34.97
CA ASN A 201 -4.97 19.41 -35.47
C ASN A 201 -4.24 18.41 -34.56
N ARG A 202 -4.15 17.15 -34.98
CA ARG A 202 -3.50 16.06 -34.21
C ARG A 202 -1.97 16.08 -34.23
N GLN A 203 -1.34 16.86 -35.12
CA GLN A 203 0.13 16.91 -35.24
C GLN A 203 0.77 17.93 -34.29
N LEU A 204 0.00 18.92 -33.85
CA LEU A 204 0.45 19.98 -32.96
C LEU A 204 0.33 19.53 -31.50
N SER A 205 1.24 19.97 -30.62
CA SER A 205 1.11 19.67 -29.20
C SER A 205 -0.21 20.18 -28.61
N SER A 206 -0.84 19.34 -27.78
CA SER A 206 -2.05 19.71 -27.02
C SER A 206 -1.85 20.91 -26.07
N ARG A 207 -0.60 21.29 -25.80
CA ARG A 207 -0.22 22.47 -25.01
C ARG A 207 -0.87 23.75 -25.51
N TRP A 208 -0.94 23.99 -26.81
CA TRP A 208 -1.51 25.24 -27.34
C TRP A 208 -3.01 25.34 -27.08
N TYR A 209 -3.74 24.24 -27.27
CA TYR A 209 -5.15 24.16 -26.92
C TYR A 209 -5.35 24.41 -25.42
N GLN A 210 -4.56 23.76 -24.57
CA GLN A 210 -4.63 23.94 -23.11
C GLN A 210 -4.32 25.37 -22.67
N ILE A 211 -3.30 26.01 -23.25
CA ILE A 211 -2.99 27.41 -22.96
C ILE A 211 -4.18 28.29 -23.35
N ALA A 212 -4.74 28.12 -24.55
CA ALA A 212 -5.90 28.90 -24.99
C ALA A 212 -7.14 28.69 -24.11
N LEU A 213 -7.39 27.44 -23.69
CA LEU A 213 -8.52 27.06 -22.82
C LEU A 213 -8.38 27.64 -21.42
N THR A 214 -7.18 27.58 -20.83
CA THR A 214 -6.90 28.01 -19.44
C THR A 214 -6.61 29.50 -19.31
N THR A 215 -6.36 30.19 -20.42
CA THR A 215 -6.09 31.64 -20.45
C THR A 215 -7.06 32.48 -19.60
N PRO A 216 -8.40 32.26 -19.63
CA PRO A 216 -9.32 33.01 -18.76
C PRO A 216 -8.95 32.95 -17.28
N LEU A 217 -8.46 31.80 -16.79
CA LEU A 217 -8.17 31.52 -15.38
C LEU A 217 -7.02 32.39 -14.83
N PHE A 218 -6.14 32.88 -15.70
CA PHE A 218 -4.99 33.71 -15.32
C PHE A 218 -5.24 35.20 -15.56
N SER A 219 -6.45 35.58 -15.97
CA SER A 219 -6.81 36.97 -16.16
C SER A 219 -7.27 37.61 -14.85
N PRO A 220 -6.82 38.84 -14.52
CA PRO A 220 -7.40 39.60 -13.41
C PRO A 220 -8.88 39.96 -13.63
N LEU A 221 -9.40 39.77 -14.85
CA LEU A 221 -10.78 39.99 -15.25
C LEU A 221 -11.63 38.71 -15.26
N LEU A 222 -11.18 37.60 -14.64
CA LEU A 222 -11.81 36.28 -14.70
C LEU A 222 -13.34 36.31 -14.50
N THR A 223 -13.84 36.96 -13.45
CA THR A 223 -15.30 37.05 -13.18
C THR A 223 -16.07 37.68 -14.34
N ARG A 224 -15.52 38.73 -14.95
CA ARG A 224 -16.11 39.38 -16.12
C ARG A 224 -16.02 38.48 -17.36
N ILE A 225 -14.88 37.85 -17.59
CA ILE A 225 -14.67 36.96 -18.74
C ILE A 225 -15.62 35.77 -18.66
N LEU A 226 -15.80 35.14 -17.49
CA LEU A 226 -16.75 34.04 -17.29
C LEU A 226 -18.18 34.43 -17.71
N HIS A 227 -18.61 35.66 -17.43
CA HIS A 227 -19.90 36.16 -17.90
C HIS A 227 -19.96 36.28 -19.43
N VAL A 228 -18.87 36.72 -20.07
CA VAL A 228 -18.77 36.83 -21.54
C VAL A 228 -18.80 35.45 -22.17
N ILE A 229 -17.93 34.53 -21.77
CA ILE A 229 -17.81 33.19 -22.39
C ILE A 229 -18.88 32.20 -21.92
N LYS A 230 -19.76 32.58 -20.98
CA LYS A 230 -20.84 31.74 -20.45
C LYS A 230 -21.63 31.00 -21.54
N PRO A 231 -22.08 31.63 -22.64
CA PRO A 231 -22.85 30.92 -23.67
C PRO A 231 -22.04 29.78 -24.32
N SER A 232 -20.75 29.97 -24.58
CA SER A 232 -19.86 28.92 -25.11
C SER A 232 -19.61 27.82 -24.10
N LEU A 233 -19.39 28.17 -22.82
CA LEU A 233 -19.15 27.19 -21.76
C LEU A 233 -20.36 26.28 -21.53
N LEU A 234 -21.58 26.81 -21.66
CA LEU A 234 -22.82 26.08 -21.43
C LEU A 234 -23.37 25.36 -22.68
N ALA A 235 -22.81 25.62 -23.87
CA ALA A 235 -23.18 24.94 -25.10
C ALA A 235 -22.77 23.46 -25.08
N ASN A 236 -23.36 22.64 -25.94
CA ASN A 236 -23.02 21.21 -26.13
C ASN A 236 -22.97 20.42 -24.79
N ASN A 237 -23.98 20.58 -23.94
CA ASN A 237 -24.05 19.99 -22.60
C ASN A 237 -22.86 20.31 -21.69
N GLY A 238 -22.19 21.44 -21.95
CA GLY A 238 -21.07 21.92 -21.15
C GLY A 238 -19.77 21.14 -21.34
N ALA A 239 -19.54 20.53 -22.51
CA ALA A 239 -18.28 19.84 -22.83
C ALA A 239 -17.05 20.75 -22.60
N LEU A 240 -17.11 22.01 -23.04
CA LEU A 240 -16.02 22.97 -22.85
C LEU A 240 -15.85 23.38 -21.37
N LEU A 241 -16.94 23.48 -20.62
CA LEU A 241 -16.89 23.72 -19.17
C LEU A 241 -16.24 22.53 -18.45
N SER A 242 -16.57 21.29 -18.81
CA SER A 242 -15.95 20.08 -18.27
C SER A 242 -14.42 20.12 -18.45
N GLU A 243 -13.93 20.48 -19.64
CA GLU A 243 -12.50 20.64 -19.90
C GLU A 243 -11.86 21.77 -19.09
N LEU A 244 -12.56 22.90 -18.94
CA LEU A 244 -12.08 24.01 -18.10
C LEU A 244 -11.96 23.58 -16.63
N LEU A 245 -12.96 22.86 -16.08
CA LEU A 245 -12.94 22.37 -14.69
C LEU A 245 -11.80 21.35 -14.46
N LYS A 246 -11.53 20.47 -15.44
CA LYS A 246 -10.35 19.58 -15.43
C LYS A 246 -9.05 20.36 -15.33
N ALA A 247 -8.95 21.47 -16.05
CA ALA A 247 -7.77 22.33 -15.99
C ALA A 247 -7.68 23.09 -14.65
N VAL A 248 -8.79 23.60 -14.11
CA VAL A 248 -8.84 24.26 -12.80
C VAL A 248 -8.30 23.34 -11.70
N ARG A 249 -8.72 22.08 -11.67
CA ARG A 249 -8.32 21.16 -10.59
C ARG A 249 -6.84 20.76 -10.61
N THR A 250 -6.12 21.10 -11.68
CA THR A 250 -4.75 20.63 -11.93
C THR A 250 -3.73 21.75 -12.10
N VAL A 251 -4.11 22.85 -12.77
CA VAL A 251 -3.22 24.00 -13.01
C VAL A 251 -3.42 25.09 -11.96
N CYS A 252 -4.64 25.27 -11.43
CA CYS A 252 -4.95 26.31 -10.45
C CYS A 252 -4.80 25.79 -9.02
N VAL A 253 -3.66 25.20 -8.68
CA VAL A 253 -3.40 24.66 -7.34
C VAL A 253 -2.05 25.15 -6.82
N GLU A 254 -1.95 25.29 -5.51
CA GLU A 254 -0.73 25.68 -4.81
C GLU A 254 -0.20 24.50 -3.99
N THR A 255 1.10 24.47 -3.73
CA THR A 255 1.68 23.47 -2.84
C THR A 255 1.10 23.64 -1.44
N ASN A 256 0.67 22.53 -0.81
CA ASN A 256 0.26 22.57 0.58
C ASN A 256 1.47 22.91 1.47
N PRO A 257 1.45 24.00 2.26
CA PRO A 257 2.58 24.40 3.11
C PRO A 257 3.04 23.31 4.08
N THR A 258 2.16 22.38 4.46
CA THR A 258 2.50 21.28 5.37
C THR A 258 3.52 20.30 4.77
N VAL A 259 3.61 20.19 3.44
CA VAL A 259 4.59 19.33 2.76
C VAL A 259 6.01 19.69 3.17
N TYR A 260 6.34 20.99 3.15
CA TYR A 260 7.66 21.47 3.55
C TYR A 260 7.94 21.20 5.03
N SER A 261 6.93 21.33 5.90
CA SER A 261 7.10 21.07 7.33
C SER A 261 7.32 19.59 7.67
N LEU A 262 6.75 18.68 6.87
CA LEU A 262 6.77 17.24 7.14
C LEU A 262 7.85 16.48 6.38
N LEU A 263 8.22 16.95 5.18
CA LEU A 263 9.06 16.22 4.22
C LEU A 263 10.20 17.07 3.65
N GLY A 264 10.43 18.29 4.16
CA GLY A 264 11.43 19.22 3.64
C GLY A 264 12.89 18.74 3.77
N ASP A 265 13.12 17.66 4.51
CA ASP A 265 14.39 16.96 4.67
C ASP A 265 14.67 15.91 3.58
N LEU A 266 13.67 15.57 2.76
CA LEU A 266 13.84 14.63 1.64
C LEU A 266 14.73 15.22 0.53
N PRO A 267 15.46 14.36 -0.23
CA PRO A 267 16.13 14.79 -1.45
C PRO A 267 15.15 15.51 -2.39
N PRO A 268 15.57 16.57 -3.12
CA PRO A 268 14.68 17.35 -3.98
C PRO A 268 13.84 16.51 -4.95
N GLU A 269 14.43 15.46 -5.51
CA GLU A 269 13.76 14.53 -6.44
C GLU A 269 12.62 13.72 -5.78
N GLU A 270 12.74 13.42 -4.48
CA GLU A 270 11.69 12.75 -3.72
C GLU A 270 10.66 13.74 -3.19
N LEU A 271 11.09 14.92 -2.74
CA LEU A 271 10.21 15.98 -2.28
C LEU A 271 9.26 16.44 -3.40
N ASP A 272 9.77 16.62 -4.62
CA ASP A 272 9.00 17.01 -5.81
C ASP A 272 7.76 16.13 -6.05
N LYS A 273 7.87 14.82 -5.75
CA LYS A 273 6.73 13.89 -5.88
C LYS A 273 5.59 14.30 -4.94
N TYR A 274 5.90 14.63 -3.70
CA TYR A 274 4.89 15.04 -2.72
C TYR A 274 4.36 16.46 -2.99
N LEU A 275 5.23 17.37 -3.44
CA LEU A 275 4.82 18.72 -3.85
C LEU A 275 3.79 18.69 -5.00
N ALA A 276 3.86 17.69 -5.89
CA ALA A 276 2.92 17.51 -6.99
C ALA A 276 1.52 17.06 -6.54
N TYR A 277 1.47 16.14 -5.57
CA TYR A 277 0.22 15.50 -5.16
C TYR A 277 -0.47 16.21 -4.00
N TRP A 278 0.29 16.77 -3.05
CA TRP A 278 -0.25 17.47 -1.90
C TRP A 278 -0.39 18.95 -2.20
N THR A 279 -1.48 19.27 -2.89
CA THR A 279 -1.82 20.62 -3.33
C THR A 279 -3.13 21.09 -2.72
N ILE A 280 -3.23 22.40 -2.50
CA ILE A 280 -4.44 23.10 -2.10
C ILE A 280 -4.95 23.96 -3.28
N PRO A 281 -6.24 24.27 -3.36
CA PRO A 281 -6.78 25.18 -4.38
C PRO A 281 -6.14 26.57 -4.37
N ALA A 282 -5.81 27.11 -5.54
CA ALA A 282 -5.44 28.51 -5.67
C ALA A 282 -6.70 29.38 -5.57
N LYS A 283 -6.83 30.13 -4.47
CA LYS A 283 -8.10 30.75 -4.05
C LYS A 283 -8.65 31.75 -5.07
N GLU A 284 -7.79 32.55 -5.68
CA GLU A 284 -8.16 33.63 -6.61
C GLU A 284 -8.84 33.09 -7.89
N GLN A 285 -8.46 31.90 -8.35
CA GLN A 285 -9.00 31.26 -9.54
C GLN A 285 -10.18 30.35 -9.23
N TRP A 286 -10.14 29.62 -8.10
CA TRP A 286 -11.23 28.69 -7.74
C TRP A 286 -12.49 29.41 -7.29
N LEU A 287 -12.38 30.52 -6.57
CA LEU A 287 -13.55 31.21 -6.01
C LEU A 287 -14.54 31.68 -7.10
N PRO A 288 -14.12 32.38 -8.18
CA PRO A 288 -15.04 32.77 -9.26
C PRO A 288 -15.64 31.58 -10.03
N ILE A 289 -14.90 30.47 -10.13
CA ILE A 289 -15.38 29.24 -10.79
C ILE A 289 -16.46 28.57 -9.95
N ILE A 290 -16.24 28.43 -8.63
CA ILE A 290 -17.24 27.86 -7.72
C ILE A 290 -18.48 28.76 -7.70
N GLU A 291 -18.31 30.08 -7.66
CA GLU A 291 -19.43 31.03 -7.77
C GLU A 291 -20.22 30.83 -9.07
N PHE A 292 -19.53 30.69 -10.21
CA PHE A 292 -20.14 30.40 -11.50
C PHE A 292 -20.93 29.08 -11.49
N MET A 293 -20.40 28.02 -10.87
CA MET A 293 -21.09 26.72 -10.76
C MET A 293 -22.34 26.83 -9.87
N LEU A 294 -22.23 27.54 -8.74
CA LEU A 294 -23.36 27.79 -7.82
C LEU A 294 -24.48 28.60 -8.47
N GLN A 295 -24.15 29.52 -9.38
CA GLN A 295 -25.14 30.30 -10.13
C GLN A 295 -25.79 29.51 -11.28
N ASN A 296 -25.23 28.36 -11.68
CA ASN A 296 -25.72 27.56 -12.81
C ASN A 296 -25.84 26.05 -12.47
N PRO A 297 -26.58 25.66 -11.41
CA PRO A 297 -26.59 24.28 -10.91
C PRO A 297 -27.17 23.27 -11.92
N SER A 298 -28.05 23.70 -12.83
CA SER A 298 -28.70 22.83 -13.82
C SER A 298 -27.74 22.19 -14.83
N VAL A 299 -26.53 22.72 -14.94
CA VAL A 299 -25.47 22.28 -15.86
C VAL A 299 -24.66 21.12 -15.27
N ILE A 300 -24.76 20.89 -13.95
CA ILE A 300 -24.01 19.84 -13.24
C ILE A 300 -24.65 18.48 -13.51
N LYS A 301 -24.34 17.92 -14.68
CA LYS A 301 -24.80 16.63 -15.18
C LYS A 301 -23.66 15.95 -15.94
N GLU A 302 -23.78 14.65 -16.17
CA GLU A 302 -22.84 13.87 -16.99
C GLU A 302 -21.37 14.11 -16.58
N GLN A 303 -20.51 14.59 -17.48
CA GLN A 303 -19.08 14.79 -17.21
C GLN A 303 -18.79 15.89 -16.19
N ILE A 304 -19.60 16.96 -16.16
CA ILE A 304 -19.43 18.08 -15.21
C ILE A 304 -19.67 17.62 -13.79
N LEU A 305 -20.58 16.64 -13.60
CA LEU A 305 -20.87 16.07 -12.30
C LEU A 305 -19.61 15.45 -11.68
N ASP A 306 -18.78 14.74 -12.46
CA ASP A 306 -17.53 14.16 -11.96
C ASP A 306 -16.51 15.26 -11.64
N GLU A 307 -16.27 16.19 -12.56
CA GLU A 307 -15.28 17.26 -12.37
C GLU A 307 -15.62 18.18 -11.19
N PHE A 308 -16.90 18.53 -11.04
CA PHE A 308 -17.36 19.32 -9.89
C PHE A 308 -17.26 18.54 -8.58
N SER A 309 -17.43 17.21 -8.57
CA SER A 309 -17.25 16.40 -7.36
C SER A 309 -15.85 16.53 -6.78
N TYR A 310 -14.82 16.56 -7.65
CA TYR A 310 -13.43 16.75 -7.25
C TYR A 310 -13.18 18.16 -6.72
N ILE A 311 -13.69 19.18 -7.41
CA ILE A 311 -13.56 20.58 -7.01
C ILE A 311 -14.23 20.80 -5.66
N ALA A 312 -15.46 20.31 -5.48
CA ALA A 312 -16.19 20.41 -4.23
C ALA A 312 -15.43 19.73 -3.08
N GLU A 313 -14.96 18.50 -3.26
CA GLU A 313 -14.27 17.76 -2.20
C GLU A 313 -12.99 18.47 -1.77
N LYS A 314 -12.15 18.85 -2.74
CA LYS A 314 -10.88 19.51 -2.47
C LYS A 314 -11.08 20.89 -1.83
N TRP A 315 -12.04 21.67 -2.31
CA TRP A 315 -12.40 22.96 -1.70
C TRP A 315 -12.85 22.80 -0.24
N MET A 316 -13.73 21.83 0.02
CA MET A 316 -14.28 21.59 1.36
C MET A 316 -13.23 21.02 2.33
N ASN A 317 -12.25 20.26 1.85
CA ASN A 317 -11.18 19.70 2.68
C ASN A 317 -10.03 20.70 2.94
N SER A 318 -9.68 21.57 1.98
CA SER A 318 -8.48 22.42 2.09
C SER A 318 -8.61 23.66 2.98
N PHE A 319 -9.80 24.25 3.14
CA PHE A 319 -9.99 25.50 3.89
C PHE A 319 -10.80 25.33 5.18
N ILE A 320 -10.52 24.28 5.96
CA ILE A 320 -11.23 24.03 7.21
C ILE A 320 -10.84 25.08 8.26
N GLY A 321 -11.82 25.73 8.89
CA GLY A 321 -11.59 26.74 9.94
C GLY A 321 -11.06 28.09 9.47
N GLN A 322 -10.85 28.29 8.17
CA GLN A 322 -10.44 29.57 7.55
C GLN A 322 -11.48 29.99 6.51
N ASP A 323 -11.74 31.30 6.41
CA ASP A 323 -12.59 31.96 5.41
C ASP A 323 -13.68 31.08 4.76
N LYS A 324 -14.88 31.06 5.37
CA LYS A 324 -15.99 30.17 5.01
C LYS A 324 -16.72 30.53 3.70
N LEU A 325 -16.13 31.38 2.85
CA LEU A 325 -16.71 31.82 1.59
C LEU A 325 -17.16 30.64 0.72
N LEU A 326 -18.42 30.69 0.28
CA LEU A 326 -19.09 29.71 -0.59
C LEU A 326 -19.19 28.27 -0.04
N ARG A 327 -18.55 27.91 1.08
CA ARG A 327 -18.60 26.54 1.64
C ARG A 327 -20.02 26.10 1.99
N LYS A 328 -20.84 27.01 2.52
CA LYS A 328 -22.23 26.72 2.89
C LYS A 328 -23.08 26.45 1.66
N GLU A 329 -22.92 27.27 0.63
CA GLU A 329 -23.60 27.17 -0.66
C GLU A 329 -23.18 25.90 -1.40
N THR A 330 -21.88 25.59 -1.42
CA THR A 330 -21.33 24.35 -2.00
C THR A 330 -21.87 23.11 -1.28
N ALA A 331 -21.88 23.08 0.06
CA ALA A 331 -22.45 21.97 0.82
C ALA A 331 -23.95 21.80 0.55
N SER A 332 -24.70 22.90 0.46
CA SER A 332 -26.14 22.88 0.13
C SER A 332 -26.39 22.31 -1.28
N LEU A 333 -25.57 22.70 -2.25
CA LEU A 333 -25.66 22.17 -3.62
C LEU A 333 -25.32 20.68 -3.67
N CYS A 334 -24.26 20.24 -2.99
CA CYS A 334 -23.91 18.81 -2.89
C CYS A 334 -25.04 17.99 -2.27
N LEU A 335 -25.68 18.50 -1.20
CA LEU A 335 -26.83 17.85 -0.57
C LEU A 335 -28.02 17.71 -1.54
N ASN A 336 -28.34 18.75 -2.30
CA ASN A 336 -29.40 18.71 -3.30
C ASN A 336 -29.10 17.68 -4.40
N ILE A 337 -27.87 17.69 -4.93
CA ILE A 337 -27.40 16.73 -5.94
C ILE A 337 -27.54 15.28 -5.45
N LEU A 338 -27.20 15.01 -4.18
CA LEU A 338 -27.34 13.69 -3.58
C LEU A 338 -28.82 13.29 -3.38
N ASN A 339 -29.68 14.24 -2.98
CA ASN A 339 -31.11 14.00 -2.76
C ASN A 339 -31.91 13.78 -4.05
N GLU A 340 -31.48 14.38 -5.18
CA GLU A 340 -32.18 14.28 -6.48
C GLU A 340 -31.96 12.94 -7.22
N GLY A 341 -31.25 11.97 -6.62
CA GLY A 341 -31.32 10.57 -7.05
C GLY A 341 -30.07 9.96 -7.68
N LEU A 342 -28.86 10.40 -7.30
CA LEU A 342 -27.59 9.74 -7.68
C LEU A 342 -27.44 8.28 -7.23
N LEU A 343 -28.43 7.73 -6.51
CA LEU A 343 -28.35 6.42 -5.83
C LEU A 343 -28.64 5.19 -6.70
N LYS A 344 -28.84 5.30 -8.03
CA LYS A 344 -29.22 4.13 -8.86
C LYS A 344 -28.21 3.67 -9.95
N LYS A 345 -27.07 4.37 -10.13
CA LYS A 345 -25.78 3.98 -10.79
C LYS A 345 -25.27 5.02 -11.81
N TYR A 346 -23.99 5.42 -11.71
CA TYR A 346 -23.04 5.48 -12.86
C TYR A 346 -21.53 5.63 -12.46
N THR A 347 -21.03 4.70 -11.63
CA THR A 347 -19.64 4.51 -11.08
C THR A 347 -19.36 5.20 -9.75
N ASP A 348 -18.86 4.44 -8.77
CA ASP A 348 -18.94 4.74 -7.32
C ASP A 348 -18.06 5.91 -6.84
N GLU A 349 -17.12 6.39 -7.65
CA GLU A 349 -16.12 7.37 -7.23
C GLU A 349 -16.67 8.81 -7.04
N PRO A 350 -17.40 9.43 -7.99
CA PRO A 350 -17.91 10.79 -7.81
C PRO A 350 -18.91 10.91 -6.67
N LYS A 351 -19.73 9.87 -6.45
CA LYS A 351 -20.68 9.80 -5.33
C LYS A 351 -19.94 9.91 -4.00
N ASN A 352 -18.84 9.16 -3.83
CA ASN A 352 -18.05 9.19 -2.61
C ASN A 352 -17.44 10.57 -2.37
N ARG A 353 -16.94 11.26 -3.41
CA ARG A 353 -16.42 12.63 -3.31
C ARG A 353 -17.50 13.63 -2.88
N TYR A 354 -18.72 13.54 -3.42
CA TYR A 354 -19.83 14.39 -2.97
C TYR A 354 -20.22 14.13 -1.52
N ILE A 355 -20.24 12.86 -1.10
CA ILE A 355 -20.50 12.52 0.31
C ILE A 355 -19.40 13.11 1.20
N LEU A 356 -18.12 12.91 0.87
CA LEU A 356 -17.01 13.50 1.63
C LEU A 356 -17.08 15.03 1.67
N SER A 357 -17.37 15.68 0.54
CA SER A 357 -17.61 17.14 0.45
C SER A 357 -18.69 17.57 1.44
N LEU A 358 -19.80 16.84 1.48
CA LEU A 358 -20.90 17.08 2.38
C LEU A 358 -20.50 16.86 3.85
N LEU A 359 -19.78 15.78 4.16
CA LEU A 359 -19.30 15.51 5.52
C LEU A 359 -18.39 16.65 6.05
N TYR A 360 -17.47 17.16 5.24
CA TYR A 360 -16.67 18.34 5.58
C TYR A 360 -17.50 19.65 5.61
N GLY A 361 -18.67 19.66 4.99
CA GLY A 361 -19.66 20.71 5.12
C GLY A 361 -20.36 20.78 6.48
N ALA A 362 -20.17 19.78 7.36
CA ALA A 362 -20.80 19.73 8.68
C ALA A 362 -20.37 20.91 9.57
N GLU A 363 -19.21 21.50 9.30
CA GLU A 363 -18.77 22.75 9.93
C GLU A 363 -19.74 23.92 9.69
N CYS A 364 -20.42 23.94 8.54
CA CYS A 364 -21.29 25.03 8.09
C CYS A 364 -22.78 24.70 8.17
N LEU A 365 -23.16 23.42 8.00
CA LEU A 365 -24.55 22.94 7.97
C LEU A 365 -24.75 21.69 8.86
N PRO A 366 -24.44 21.77 10.18
CA PRO A 366 -24.38 20.59 11.05
C PRO A 366 -25.70 19.81 11.12
N ASP A 367 -26.84 20.51 11.25
CA ASP A 367 -28.14 19.86 11.43
C ASP A 367 -28.59 19.09 10.18
N GLN A 368 -28.49 19.72 9.00
CA GLN A 368 -28.91 19.13 7.72
C GLN A 368 -28.06 17.93 7.34
N ILE A 369 -26.75 18.01 7.62
CA ILE A 369 -25.81 16.93 7.33
C ILE A 369 -25.98 15.81 8.35
N SER A 370 -26.23 16.15 9.61
CA SER A 370 -26.62 15.16 10.63
C SER A 370 -27.85 14.37 10.19
N ASP A 371 -28.91 15.05 9.75
CA ASP A 371 -30.12 14.39 9.24
C ASP A 371 -29.85 13.52 8.01
N PHE A 372 -29.03 13.99 7.07
CA PHE A 372 -28.62 13.19 5.91
C PHE A 372 -27.88 11.91 6.33
N VAL A 373 -26.87 12.04 7.20
CA VAL A 373 -26.04 10.94 7.68
C VAL A 373 -26.88 9.92 8.46
N LEU A 374 -27.74 10.37 9.38
CA LEU A 374 -28.60 9.47 10.16
C LEU A 374 -29.58 8.66 9.30
N ASN A 375 -30.03 9.20 8.17
CA ASN A 375 -31.01 8.55 7.31
C ASN A 375 -30.38 7.69 6.20
N LYS A 376 -29.15 8.01 5.75
CA LYS A 376 -28.56 7.42 4.53
C LYS A 376 -27.22 6.71 4.74
N ALA A 377 -26.53 6.88 5.88
CA ALA A 377 -25.21 6.29 6.10
C ALA A 377 -25.23 4.76 6.17
N VAL A 378 -26.23 4.19 6.84
CA VAL A 378 -26.35 2.74 7.09
C VAL A 378 -27.31 2.12 6.09
N ARG A 379 -26.94 0.97 5.50
CA ARG A 379 -27.76 0.24 4.53
C ARG A 379 -29.13 -0.11 5.11
N ASN A 380 -30.18 0.30 4.41
CA ASN A 380 -31.54 -0.11 4.73
C ASN A 380 -31.90 -1.39 3.97
N ARG A 381 -31.85 -2.53 4.68
CA ARG A 381 -32.14 -3.87 4.12
C ARG A 381 -33.61 -4.09 3.76
N GLU A 382 -34.55 -3.29 4.26
CA GLU A 382 -35.98 -3.45 3.96
C GLU A 382 -36.34 -2.90 2.58
N ASN A 383 -35.66 -1.83 2.17
CA ASN A 383 -35.88 -1.16 0.88
C ASN A 383 -34.76 -1.42 -0.14
N ASP A 384 -33.79 -2.26 0.21
CA ASP A 384 -32.55 -2.53 -0.54
C ASP A 384 -31.77 -1.25 -0.91
N GLU A 385 -31.83 -0.22 -0.07
CA GLU A 385 -31.05 1.02 -0.24
C GLU A 385 -29.64 0.83 0.35
N TYR A 386 -28.63 0.96 -0.49
CA TYR A 386 -27.22 0.92 -0.10
C TYR A 386 -26.83 2.13 0.77
N GLY A 387 -26.08 1.87 1.86
CA GLY A 387 -25.44 2.90 2.67
C GLY A 387 -24.07 3.31 2.09
N PHE A 388 -23.27 4.00 2.91
CA PHE A 388 -21.89 4.38 2.63
C PHE A 388 -20.99 4.10 3.83
N GLU A 389 -21.21 2.97 4.50
CA GLU A 389 -20.55 2.56 5.73
C GLU A 389 -19.02 2.43 5.58
N GLU A 390 -18.57 1.85 4.47
CA GLU A 390 -17.14 1.68 4.16
C GLU A 390 -16.46 3.04 4.02
N LEU A 391 -17.08 3.98 3.29
CA LEU A 391 -16.56 5.33 3.13
C LEU A 391 -16.44 6.07 4.47
N ILE A 392 -17.40 5.87 5.39
CA ILE A 392 -17.31 6.42 6.75
C ILE A 392 -16.12 5.83 7.50
N LEU A 393 -15.94 4.50 7.48
CA LEU A 393 -14.87 3.82 8.22
C LEU A 393 -13.47 4.12 7.66
N GLU A 394 -13.35 4.39 6.36
CA GLU A 394 -12.07 4.69 5.72
C GLU A 394 -11.67 6.17 5.83
N GLN A 395 -12.62 7.10 5.59
CA GLN A 395 -12.30 8.52 5.38
C GLN A 395 -13.30 9.48 6.05
N GLY A 396 -14.58 9.11 6.11
CA GLY A 396 -15.66 10.00 6.53
C GLY A 396 -15.78 10.22 8.05
N TRP A 397 -15.17 9.36 8.88
CA TRP A 397 -15.29 9.48 10.34
C TRP A 397 -14.60 10.74 10.90
N ILE A 398 -13.55 11.26 10.26
CA ILE A 398 -12.79 12.43 10.74
C ILE A 398 -13.69 13.68 10.85
N PRO A 399 -14.36 14.15 9.78
CA PRO A 399 -15.23 15.31 9.86
C PRO A 399 -16.47 15.06 10.75
N LEU A 400 -16.99 13.83 10.81
CA LEU A 400 -18.10 13.49 11.68
C LEU A 400 -17.74 13.70 13.16
N CYS A 401 -16.64 13.09 13.62
CA CYS A 401 -16.18 13.21 15.01
C CYS A 401 -15.85 14.67 15.37
N ARG A 402 -15.36 15.47 14.41
CA ARG A 402 -14.96 16.86 14.66
C ARG A 402 -16.13 17.84 14.72
N PHE A 403 -17.14 17.69 13.86
CA PHE A 403 -18.19 18.72 13.69
C PHE A 403 -19.58 18.28 14.16
N ILE A 404 -19.88 16.98 14.15
CA ILE A 404 -21.18 16.43 14.57
C ILE A 404 -20.99 15.15 15.43
N PRO A 405 -20.31 15.26 16.60
CA PRO A 405 -19.85 14.10 17.38
C PRO A 405 -20.99 13.19 17.88
N GLU A 406 -22.16 13.72 18.21
CA GLU A 406 -23.33 12.91 18.60
C GLU A 406 -23.79 11.98 17.47
N THR A 407 -23.82 12.50 16.25
CA THR A 407 -24.17 11.73 15.06
C THR A 407 -23.08 10.72 14.72
N ALA A 408 -21.81 11.10 14.87
CA ALA A 408 -20.67 10.19 14.70
C ALA A 408 -20.78 8.97 15.63
N LEU A 409 -21.01 9.19 16.93
CA LEU A 409 -21.17 8.14 17.92
C LEU A 409 -22.32 7.17 17.56
N LYS A 410 -23.48 7.71 17.17
CA LYS A 410 -24.65 6.90 16.83
C LYS A 410 -24.37 6.02 15.60
N VAL A 411 -23.87 6.62 14.52
CA VAL A 411 -23.63 5.94 13.24
C VAL A 411 -22.46 4.98 13.30
N LEU A 412 -21.31 5.37 13.85
CA LEU A 412 -20.15 4.47 14.00
C LEU A 412 -20.51 3.26 14.86
N GLY A 413 -21.26 3.47 15.95
CA GLY A 413 -21.73 2.38 16.77
C GLY A 413 -22.69 1.43 16.04
N GLU A 414 -23.56 1.94 15.16
CA GLU A 414 -24.47 1.10 14.36
C GLU A 414 -23.74 0.35 13.22
N ILE A 415 -22.72 0.97 12.63
CA ILE A 415 -21.89 0.34 11.58
C ILE A 415 -21.03 -0.79 12.18
N LEU A 416 -20.38 -0.53 13.31
CA LEU A 416 -19.42 -1.47 13.92
C LEU A 416 -20.12 -2.62 14.68
N CYS A 417 -21.26 -2.35 15.32
CA CYS A 417 -21.99 -3.34 16.12
C CYS A 417 -23.14 -3.95 15.33
N VAL A 418 -22.92 -5.14 14.77
CA VAL A 418 -23.91 -5.87 13.99
C VAL A 418 -25.01 -6.43 14.90
N LYS A 419 -26.27 -6.17 14.54
CA LYS A 419 -27.44 -6.72 15.26
C LYS A 419 -27.54 -8.23 15.03
N ILE A 420 -27.44 -9.01 16.11
CA ILE A 420 -27.66 -10.46 16.09
C ILE A 420 -29.14 -10.75 15.84
N ARG A 421 -29.47 -11.54 14.80
CA ARG A 421 -30.84 -11.99 14.51
C ARG A 421 -30.92 -13.53 14.58
N PRO A 422 -31.95 -14.09 15.26
CA PRO A 422 -32.20 -15.53 15.20
C PRO A 422 -32.70 -15.94 13.81
N GLN A 423 -32.17 -17.01 13.24
CA GLN A 423 -32.68 -17.57 11.98
C GLN A 423 -34.00 -18.32 12.22
N ARG A 424 -34.73 -18.58 11.12
CA ARG A 424 -36.00 -19.30 11.08
C ARG A 424 -35.98 -20.70 11.72
N PHE A 425 -34.81 -21.32 11.87
CA PHE A 425 -34.63 -22.66 12.44
C PHE A 425 -33.97 -22.68 13.83
N GLY A 426 -33.86 -21.52 14.49
CA GLY A 426 -33.34 -21.42 15.86
C GLY A 426 -31.80 -21.35 15.97
N SER A 427 -31.07 -21.54 14.88
CA SER A 427 -29.64 -21.18 14.76
C SER A 427 -29.51 -19.66 14.59
N TYR A 428 -28.46 -19.05 15.13
CA TYR A 428 -28.07 -17.69 14.75
C TYR A 428 -27.24 -17.74 13.47
N GLU A 429 -27.06 -16.61 12.78
CA GLU A 429 -26.19 -16.53 11.60
C GLU A 429 -24.77 -17.01 11.98
N PHE A 430 -24.32 -18.13 11.41
CA PHE A 430 -23.06 -18.80 11.75
C PHE A 430 -21.85 -17.83 11.66
N MET A 431 -21.90 -16.86 10.75
CA MET A 431 -20.87 -15.81 10.58
C MET A 431 -20.91 -14.68 11.63
N SER A 432 -21.97 -14.56 12.42
CA SER A 432 -22.16 -13.44 13.37
C SER A 432 -21.56 -13.70 14.76
N PHE A 433 -21.30 -14.96 15.14
CA PHE A 433 -20.68 -15.30 16.42
C PHE A 433 -19.16 -15.45 16.38
N ASP A 434 -18.59 -15.88 15.25
CA ASP A 434 -17.13 -15.98 15.09
C ASP A 434 -16.43 -14.62 15.26
N ASN A 435 -17.07 -13.54 14.78
CA ASN A 435 -16.54 -12.17 14.92
C ASN A 435 -17.19 -11.36 16.05
N LEU A 436 -17.80 -12.03 17.05
CA LEU A 436 -18.41 -11.39 18.24
C LEU A 436 -19.42 -10.26 17.91
N GLY A 437 -20.18 -10.40 16.82
CA GLY A 437 -21.15 -9.38 16.39
C GLY A 437 -20.52 -8.05 15.97
N ILE A 438 -19.23 -8.04 15.63
CA ILE A 438 -18.50 -6.89 15.12
C ILE A 438 -18.40 -6.99 13.60
N LYS A 439 -18.49 -5.86 12.91
CA LYS A 439 -18.31 -5.78 11.46
C LYS A 439 -16.85 -6.05 11.10
N ASP A 440 -16.60 -6.87 10.08
CA ASP A 440 -15.26 -7.06 9.52
C ASP A 440 -14.71 -5.74 8.97
N THR A 441 -13.45 -5.46 9.32
CA THR A 441 -12.73 -4.25 8.91
C THR A 441 -11.42 -4.61 8.22
N HIS A 442 -10.91 -3.74 7.37
CA HIS A 442 -9.59 -3.90 6.74
C HIS A 442 -8.42 -3.43 7.64
N TRP A 443 -8.63 -3.29 8.96
CA TRP A 443 -7.64 -2.79 9.92
C TRP A 443 -6.68 -3.90 10.41
N ILE A 444 -6.04 -4.59 9.47
CA ILE A 444 -5.13 -5.73 9.74
C ILE A 444 -3.70 -5.35 9.35
N PRO A 445 -2.70 -5.51 10.23
CA PRO A 445 -2.84 -5.87 11.64
C PRO A 445 -3.42 -4.70 12.47
N PRO A 446 -4.11 -4.97 13.59
CA PRO A 446 -4.76 -3.94 14.40
C PRO A 446 -3.73 -3.07 15.12
N THR A 447 -3.94 -1.75 15.16
CA THR A 447 -3.11 -0.81 15.92
C THR A 447 -3.96 0.31 16.53
N TYR A 448 -3.38 1.08 17.46
CA TYR A 448 -4.05 2.25 18.06
C TYR A 448 -4.29 3.40 17.07
N LEU A 449 -3.71 3.35 15.86
CA LEU A 449 -3.89 4.36 14.80
C LEU A 449 -5.04 4.03 13.84
N GLU A 450 -5.53 2.79 13.85
CA GLU A 450 -6.58 2.36 12.95
C GLU A 450 -7.97 2.65 13.53
N GLY A 451 -8.89 3.02 12.64
CA GLY A 451 -10.26 3.39 13.00
C GLY A 451 -10.39 4.74 13.73
N PRO A 452 -11.62 5.08 14.16
CA PRO A 452 -11.93 6.43 14.66
C PRO A 452 -11.51 6.67 16.12
N PHE A 453 -11.11 5.64 16.87
CA PHE A 453 -11.12 5.64 18.33
C PHE A 453 -10.18 6.67 18.97
N LEU A 454 -8.89 6.64 18.62
CA LEU A 454 -7.89 7.52 19.24
C LEU A 454 -8.16 8.99 18.89
N VAL A 455 -8.45 9.28 17.63
CA VAL A 455 -8.71 10.66 17.20
C VAL A 455 -10.02 11.17 17.80
N PHE A 456 -11.05 10.34 17.93
CA PHE A 456 -12.29 10.75 18.58
C PHE A 456 -12.05 11.05 20.07
N LEU A 457 -11.31 10.21 20.79
CA LEU A 457 -10.90 10.48 22.18
C LEU A 457 -10.12 11.81 22.34
N ARG A 458 -9.33 12.20 21.34
CA ARG A 458 -8.58 13.48 21.35
C ARG A 458 -9.44 14.69 21.00
N LEU A 459 -10.48 14.52 20.19
CA LEU A 459 -11.41 15.59 19.78
C LEU A 459 -12.52 15.81 20.82
N ASP A 460 -13.12 14.73 21.31
CA ASP A 460 -14.16 14.70 22.34
C ASP A 460 -13.98 13.45 23.21
N GLU A 461 -13.39 13.64 24.38
CA GLU A 461 -13.07 12.55 25.32
C GLU A 461 -14.31 11.74 25.73
N THR A 462 -15.45 12.41 25.92
CA THR A 462 -16.67 11.78 26.43
C THR A 462 -17.27 10.88 25.36
N LYS A 463 -17.39 11.39 24.12
CA LYS A 463 -17.99 10.66 23.01
C LYS A 463 -17.07 9.58 22.45
N GLY A 464 -15.76 9.82 22.42
CA GLY A 464 -14.77 8.80 22.08
C GLY A 464 -14.82 7.60 23.03
N LEU A 465 -14.91 7.86 24.34
CA LEU A 465 -15.01 6.80 25.35
C LEU A 465 -16.34 6.03 25.25
N GLU A 466 -17.46 6.75 25.05
CA GLU A 466 -18.78 6.15 24.86
C GLU A 466 -18.81 5.21 23.64
N LEU A 467 -18.14 5.56 22.53
CA LEU A 467 -18.01 4.69 21.37
C LEU A 467 -17.21 3.42 21.68
N ILE A 468 -16.09 3.55 22.39
CA ILE A 468 -15.25 2.41 22.78
C ILE A 468 -16.05 1.46 23.68
N HIS A 469 -16.73 1.98 24.70
CA HIS A 469 -17.60 1.17 25.56
C HIS A 469 -18.69 0.49 24.76
N LYS A 470 -19.35 1.18 23.83
CA LYS A 470 -20.40 0.59 22.99
C LYS A 470 -19.88 -0.61 22.18
N VAL A 471 -18.74 -0.47 21.53
CA VAL A 471 -18.11 -1.54 20.71
C VAL A 471 -17.67 -2.71 21.58
N VAL A 472 -16.93 -2.43 22.66
CA VAL A 472 -16.36 -3.47 23.52
C VAL A 472 -17.44 -4.20 24.34
N ASN A 473 -18.44 -3.47 24.85
CA ASN A 473 -19.57 -4.06 25.58
C ASN A 473 -20.43 -4.93 24.66
N HIS A 474 -20.64 -4.51 23.40
CA HIS A 474 -21.34 -5.32 22.40
C HIS A 474 -20.59 -6.61 22.10
N ALA A 475 -19.28 -6.55 21.83
CA ALA A 475 -18.45 -7.73 21.62
C ALA A 475 -18.48 -8.68 22.84
N THR A 476 -18.43 -8.13 24.04
CA THR A 476 -18.51 -8.90 25.29
C THR A 476 -19.88 -9.57 25.48
N PHE A 477 -20.97 -8.88 25.13
CA PHE A 477 -22.31 -9.46 25.11
C PHE A 477 -22.40 -10.63 24.12
N CYS A 478 -21.86 -10.46 22.91
CA CYS A 478 -21.83 -11.52 21.90
C CYS A 478 -20.99 -12.72 22.34
N TRP A 479 -19.82 -12.48 22.95
CA TRP A 479 -18.99 -13.51 23.56
C TRP A 479 -19.80 -14.33 24.58
N ARG A 480 -20.50 -13.68 25.52
CA ARG A 480 -21.34 -14.39 26.51
C ARG A 480 -22.41 -15.28 25.86
N LYS A 481 -23.05 -14.77 24.80
CA LYS A 481 -24.06 -15.51 24.04
C LYS A 481 -23.48 -16.73 23.34
N ARG A 482 -22.32 -16.58 22.69
CA ARG A 482 -21.57 -17.67 22.05
C ARG A 482 -21.21 -18.76 23.06
N GLU A 483 -20.64 -18.37 24.20
CA GLU A 483 -20.25 -19.33 25.24
C GLU A 483 -21.43 -20.15 25.78
N SER A 484 -22.59 -19.49 25.95
CA SER A 484 -23.81 -20.15 26.42
C SER A 484 -24.44 -21.05 25.36
N ALA A 485 -24.42 -20.63 24.09
CA ALA A 485 -25.13 -21.32 23.01
C ALA A 485 -24.33 -22.45 22.36
N GLU A 486 -23.02 -22.29 22.20
CA GLU A 486 -22.16 -23.21 21.43
C GLU A 486 -21.31 -24.09 22.35
N ALA A 487 -20.69 -23.50 23.38
CA ALA A 487 -19.82 -24.22 24.30
C ALA A 487 -20.56 -24.85 25.48
N ASN A 488 -21.87 -24.56 25.63
CA ASN A 488 -22.69 -24.96 26.78
C ASN A 488 -22.07 -24.56 28.14
N ARG A 489 -21.39 -23.41 28.16
CA ARG A 489 -20.75 -22.81 29.35
C ARG A 489 -21.55 -21.59 29.77
N THR A 490 -21.76 -21.41 31.08
CA THR A 490 -22.49 -20.25 31.60
C THR A 490 -21.50 -19.23 32.20
N PRO A 491 -21.18 -18.10 31.53
CA PRO A 491 -20.24 -17.11 32.06
C PRO A 491 -20.73 -16.49 33.37
N THR A 492 -19.80 -16.07 34.22
CA THR A 492 -20.05 -15.41 35.51
C THR A 492 -19.32 -14.07 35.59
N PRO A 493 -19.91 -13.02 36.20
CA PRO A 493 -19.31 -11.70 36.26
C PRO A 493 -18.29 -11.57 37.38
N GLN A 494 -17.27 -10.74 37.17
CA GLN A 494 -16.33 -10.29 38.18
C GLN A 494 -16.71 -8.88 38.65
N LYS A 495 -16.53 -8.61 39.96
CA LYS A 495 -16.91 -7.32 40.57
C LYS A 495 -15.70 -6.43 40.78
N ILE A 496 -15.87 -5.12 40.55
CA ILE A 496 -14.90 -4.08 40.88
C ILE A 496 -15.59 -3.01 41.71
N SER A 497 -15.01 -2.68 42.87
CA SER A 497 -15.54 -1.67 43.80
C SER A 497 -14.88 -0.31 43.54
N LEU A 498 -15.58 0.55 42.79
CA LEU A 498 -15.22 1.95 42.57
C LEU A 498 -15.59 2.80 43.80
N ASN A 499 -15.18 4.06 43.83
CA ASN A 499 -15.40 4.97 44.98
C ASN A 499 -16.89 5.15 45.32
N HIS A 500 -17.76 5.14 44.32
CA HIS A 500 -19.19 5.46 44.46
C HIS A 500 -20.13 4.35 43.96
N SER A 501 -19.60 3.26 43.41
CA SER A 501 -20.41 2.17 42.84
C SER A 501 -19.61 0.87 42.74
N THR A 502 -20.32 -0.25 42.58
CA THR A 502 -19.71 -1.52 42.19
C THR A 502 -20.17 -1.86 40.78
N ILE A 503 -19.23 -2.18 39.90
CA ILE A 503 -19.52 -2.60 38.52
C ILE A 503 -19.31 -4.11 38.35
N GLU A 504 -20.01 -4.70 37.39
CA GLU A 504 -19.85 -6.09 36.99
C GLU A 504 -19.23 -6.15 35.59
N VAL A 505 -18.09 -6.81 35.48
CA VAL A 505 -17.38 -7.04 34.22
C VAL A 505 -17.37 -8.52 33.85
N TRP A 506 -17.44 -8.80 32.57
CA TRP A 506 -17.52 -10.15 32.02
C TRP A 506 -16.30 -10.42 31.15
N GLY A 507 -15.78 -11.65 31.24
CA GLY A 507 -14.66 -12.11 30.43
C GLY A 507 -13.88 -13.19 31.13
N ASP A 508 -13.09 -13.92 30.35
CA ASP A 508 -12.08 -14.86 30.81
C ASP A 508 -10.66 -14.27 30.59
N GLU A 509 -9.63 -15.10 30.72
CA GLU A 509 -8.24 -14.71 30.53
C GLU A 509 -7.94 -14.23 29.10
N LEU A 510 -8.67 -14.72 28.10
CA LEU A 510 -8.52 -14.27 26.71
C LEU A 510 -9.18 -12.91 26.51
N VAL A 511 -10.39 -12.70 27.05
CA VAL A 511 -11.10 -11.41 26.99
C VAL A 511 -10.29 -10.29 27.65
N TYR A 512 -9.70 -10.57 28.81
CA TYR A 512 -8.83 -9.62 29.50
C TYR A 512 -7.65 -9.16 28.62
N GLY A 513 -7.16 -10.03 27.74
CA GLY A 513 -6.06 -9.78 26.81
C GLY A 513 -6.44 -9.22 25.44
N TRP A 514 -7.70 -8.90 25.15
CA TRP A 514 -8.16 -8.47 23.81
C TRP A 514 -7.45 -7.25 23.22
N TYR A 515 -6.79 -6.45 24.06
CA TYR A 515 -6.02 -5.26 23.69
C TYR A 515 -4.56 -5.58 23.29
N ARG A 516 -4.17 -6.86 23.31
CA ARG A 516 -2.83 -7.34 22.96
C ARG A 516 -2.79 -8.00 21.59
N PHE A 517 -1.62 -7.94 20.94
CA PHE A 517 -1.37 -8.61 19.67
C PHE A 517 -0.38 -9.80 19.86
N PRO A 518 -0.64 -10.97 19.24
CA PRO A 518 -1.86 -11.32 18.51
C PRO A 518 -3.08 -11.41 19.44
N SER A 519 -4.24 -10.99 18.93
CA SER A 519 -5.52 -11.02 19.66
C SER A 519 -6.43 -12.11 19.13
N VAL A 520 -7.32 -12.61 19.97
CA VAL A 520 -8.47 -13.43 19.56
C VAL A 520 -9.74 -12.60 19.35
N ALA A 521 -9.68 -11.29 19.61
CA ALA A 521 -10.79 -10.38 19.38
C ALA A 521 -10.80 -9.89 17.92
N PRO A 522 -11.96 -9.47 17.40
CA PRO A 522 -12.06 -8.75 16.15
C PRO A 522 -11.13 -7.52 16.13
N ASP A 523 -10.57 -7.19 14.96
CA ASP A 523 -9.57 -6.12 14.84
C ASP A 523 -10.10 -4.77 15.34
N ALA A 524 -11.35 -4.42 15.04
CA ALA A 524 -11.97 -3.18 15.52
C ALA A 524 -12.02 -3.08 17.06
N VAL A 525 -12.23 -4.20 17.76
CA VAL A 525 -12.21 -4.24 19.24
C VAL A 525 -10.79 -4.07 19.75
N THR A 526 -9.82 -4.75 19.12
CA THR A 526 -8.41 -4.64 19.45
C THR A 526 -7.91 -3.19 19.24
N CYS A 527 -8.21 -2.57 18.10
CA CYS A 527 -7.89 -1.17 17.81
C CYS A 527 -8.49 -0.21 18.83
N ALA A 528 -9.77 -0.39 19.20
CA ALA A 528 -10.45 0.44 20.20
C ALA A 528 -9.77 0.39 21.57
N LEU A 529 -9.38 -0.80 22.03
CA LEU A 529 -8.73 -0.99 23.32
C LEU A 529 -7.27 -0.53 23.32
N MET A 530 -6.54 -0.71 22.22
CA MET A 530 -5.18 -0.17 22.06
C MET A 530 -5.19 1.36 22.00
N ALA A 531 -6.18 1.96 21.33
CA ALA A 531 -6.39 3.40 21.34
C ALA A 531 -6.69 3.94 22.74
N LEU A 532 -7.51 3.21 23.52
CA LEU A 532 -7.78 3.54 24.93
C LEU A 532 -6.51 3.48 25.79
N GLU A 533 -5.71 2.41 25.67
CA GLU A 533 -4.43 2.26 26.38
C GLU A 533 -3.48 3.42 26.06
N HIS A 534 -3.33 3.74 24.78
CA HIS A 534 -2.47 4.84 24.33
C HIS A 534 -2.95 6.18 24.87
N TRP A 535 -4.23 6.51 24.69
CA TRP A 535 -4.82 7.77 25.15
C TRP A 535 -4.73 7.94 26.67
N MET A 536 -5.00 6.90 27.47
CA MET A 536 -4.90 6.99 28.92
C MET A 536 -3.48 7.35 29.37
N ASN A 537 -2.44 6.77 28.74
CA ASN A 537 -1.06 7.15 28.99
C ASN A 537 -0.79 8.62 28.63
N GLU A 538 -1.28 9.11 27.48
CA GLU A 538 -1.16 10.54 27.11
C GLU A 538 -1.82 11.48 28.14
N GLN A 539 -2.95 11.08 28.72
CA GLN A 539 -3.64 11.88 29.72
C GLN A 539 -2.85 11.94 31.04
N LEU A 540 -2.24 10.82 31.44
CA LEU A 540 -1.38 10.78 32.63
C LEU A 540 -0.11 11.61 32.44
N GLU A 541 0.51 11.58 31.24
CA GLU A 541 1.64 12.45 30.89
C GLU A 541 1.27 13.94 30.95
N LYS A 542 0.00 14.28 30.66
CA LYS A 542 -0.57 15.63 30.80
C LYS A 542 -1.00 15.97 32.24
N ASN A 543 -0.63 15.15 33.23
CA ASN A 543 -0.95 15.30 34.66
C ASN A 543 -2.45 15.29 34.97
N LYS A 544 -3.28 14.57 34.20
CA LYS A 544 -4.68 14.32 34.55
C LYS A 544 -4.76 13.48 35.82
N ASP A 545 -5.75 13.77 36.67
CA ASP A 545 -5.93 13.03 37.92
C ASP A 545 -6.17 11.53 37.64
N PRO A 546 -5.28 10.63 38.13
CA PRO A 546 -5.37 9.23 37.77
C PRO A 546 -6.63 8.54 38.33
N ALA A 547 -7.14 8.97 39.50
CA ALA A 547 -8.33 8.39 40.09
C ALA A 547 -9.59 8.72 39.27
N GLN A 548 -9.75 9.99 38.88
CA GLN A 548 -10.83 10.43 38.00
C GLN A 548 -10.77 9.76 36.62
N LEU A 549 -9.56 9.59 36.07
CA LEU A 549 -9.38 8.96 34.76
C LEU A 549 -9.82 7.49 34.77
N PHE A 550 -9.35 6.70 35.74
CA PHE A 550 -9.71 5.28 35.85
C PHE A 550 -11.18 5.09 36.19
N GLU A 551 -11.75 5.93 37.07
CA GLU A 551 -13.17 5.89 37.39
C GLU A 551 -14.03 6.19 36.15
N CYS A 552 -13.66 7.18 35.34
CA CYS A 552 -14.36 7.51 34.09
C CYS A 552 -14.32 6.36 33.07
N VAL A 553 -13.18 5.69 32.95
CA VAL A 553 -12.99 4.57 32.01
C VAL A 553 -13.71 3.30 32.47
N LEU A 554 -13.79 3.03 33.78
CA LEU A 554 -14.39 1.82 34.32
C LEU A 554 -15.90 1.92 34.52
N LYS A 555 -16.46 3.08 34.86
CA LYS A 555 -17.87 3.21 35.29
C LYS A 555 -18.92 2.59 34.34
N ASP A 556 -18.71 2.67 33.02
CA ASP A 556 -19.67 2.24 32.00
C ASP A 556 -19.24 0.95 31.26
N THR A 557 -18.13 0.33 31.68
CA THR A 557 -17.68 -0.93 31.07
C THR A 557 -18.39 -2.15 31.66
N THR A 558 -18.65 -3.13 30.81
CA THR A 558 -19.09 -4.47 31.19
C THR A 558 -18.04 -5.52 30.80
N SER A 559 -16.86 -5.10 30.34
CA SER A 559 -15.86 -6.00 29.79
C SER A 559 -14.58 -6.04 30.64
N ALA A 560 -14.11 -7.25 30.90
CA ALA A 560 -12.81 -7.48 31.54
C ALA A 560 -11.65 -6.94 30.69
N ALA A 561 -11.83 -6.77 29.37
CA ALA A 561 -10.81 -6.20 28.47
C ALA A 561 -10.41 -4.76 28.87
N VAL A 562 -11.36 -3.93 29.30
CA VAL A 562 -11.09 -2.56 29.76
C VAL A 562 -10.32 -2.55 31.09
N VAL A 563 -10.53 -3.57 31.93
CA VAL A 563 -9.76 -3.78 33.16
C VAL A 563 -8.32 -4.17 32.84
N GLY A 564 -8.13 -5.00 31.80
CA GLY A 564 -6.80 -5.31 31.25
C GLY A 564 -6.06 -4.08 30.78
N VAL A 565 -6.73 -3.18 30.04
CA VAL A 565 -6.17 -1.88 29.63
C VAL A 565 -5.77 -1.04 30.84
N CYS A 566 -6.67 -0.87 31.82
CA CYS A 566 -6.39 -0.11 33.04
C CYS A 566 -5.16 -0.67 33.79
N SER A 567 -5.07 -1.99 33.91
CA SER A 567 -3.95 -2.67 34.57
C SER A 567 -2.62 -2.42 33.85
N SER A 568 -2.62 -2.46 32.52
CA SER A 568 -1.45 -2.14 31.71
C SER A 568 -0.99 -0.69 31.86
N VAL A 569 -1.94 0.25 31.79
CA VAL A 569 -1.67 1.69 31.98
C VAL A 569 -1.11 1.96 33.37
N ALA A 570 -1.66 1.31 34.40
CA ALA A 570 -1.13 1.43 35.74
C ALA A 570 0.30 0.90 35.84
N LEU A 571 0.59 -0.28 35.27
CA LEU A 571 1.94 -0.87 35.24
C LEU A 571 2.95 0.02 34.49
N ALA A 572 2.50 0.76 33.47
CA ALA A 572 3.31 1.76 32.79
C ALA A 572 3.60 2.99 33.66
N ASN A 573 2.72 3.32 34.61
CA ASN A 573 2.78 4.50 35.47
C ASN A 573 2.68 4.17 36.97
N PRO A 574 3.56 3.29 37.50
CA PRO A 574 3.31 2.64 38.79
C PRO A 574 3.36 3.60 39.99
N ASN A 575 4.15 4.67 39.90
CA ASN A 575 4.32 5.63 40.99
C ASN A 575 3.04 6.44 41.28
N ILE A 576 2.26 6.75 40.25
CA ILE A 576 1.04 7.57 40.36
C ILE A 576 -0.23 6.71 40.41
N CYS A 577 -0.21 5.51 39.85
CA CYS A 577 -1.38 4.62 39.82
C CYS A 577 -1.47 3.64 41.00
N ARG A 578 -0.53 3.68 41.94
CA ARG A 578 -0.37 2.70 43.02
C ARG A 578 -1.66 2.40 43.79
N GLU A 579 -2.33 3.44 44.30
CA GLU A 579 -3.51 3.29 45.15
C GLU A 579 -4.77 2.98 44.33
N ILE A 580 -4.78 3.33 43.05
CA ILE A 580 -5.91 3.15 42.13
C ILE A 580 -6.07 1.70 41.70
N MET A 581 -5.00 0.90 41.81
CA MET A 581 -5.04 -0.53 41.49
C MET A 581 -5.75 -1.37 42.56
N VAL A 582 -6.00 -0.84 43.76
CA VAL A 582 -6.59 -1.61 44.87
C VAL A 582 -7.90 -2.31 44.48
N PRO A 583 -8.90 -1.66 43.85
CA PRO A 583 -10.14 -2.34 43.42
C PRO A 583 -9.94 -3.52 42.46
N ILE A 584 -8.86 -3.54 41.68
CA ILE A 584 -8.51 -4.65 40.78
C ILE A 584 -7.76 -5.74 41.57
N LEU A 585 -6.83 -5.34 42.43
CA LEU A 585 -6.03 -6.25 43.26
C LEU A 585 -6.87 -7.03 44.28
N GLU A 586 -8.01 -6.50 44.71
CA GLU A 586 -8.95 -7.14 45.66
C GLU A 586 -9.66 -8.37 45.11
N ASN A 587 -9.65 -8.60 43.79
CA ASN A 587 -10.37 -9.71 43.16
C ASN A 587 -9.38 -10.71 42.53
N PRO A 588 -9.30 -11.97 43.03
CA PRO A 588 -8.33 -12.96 42.56
C PRO A 588 -8.53 -13.37 41.09
N ALA A 589 -9.70 -13.10 40.49
CA ALA A 589 -9.93 -13.33 39.06
C ALA A 589 -8.99 -12.51 38.18
N PHE A 590 -8.70 -11.26 38.54
CA PHE A 590 -7.80 -10.41 37.75
C PHE A 590 -6.33 -10.81 37.89
N TRP A 591 -5.96 -11.49 38.98
CA TRP A 591 -4.62 -12.07 39.13
C TRP A 591 -4.41 -13.22 38.15
N LEU A 592 -5.39 -14.12 38.03
CA LEU A 592 -5.32 -15.22 37.07
C LEU A 592 -5.30 -14.71 35.62
N MET A 593 -6.16 -13.73 35.31
CA MET A 593 -6.18 -13.08 33.99
C MET A 593 -4.86 -12.36 33.67
N ASP A 594 -4.31 -11.60 34.62
CA ASP A 594 -3.06 -10.86 34.41
C ASP A 594 -1.85 -11.79 34.29
N TYR A 595 -1.84 -12.92 35.01
CA TYR A 595 -0.81 -13.95 34.85
C TYR A 595 -0.81 -14.50 33.43
N ARG A 596 -1.99 -14.81 32.86
CA ARG A 596 -2.09 -15.27 31.47
C ARG A 596 -1.64 -14.19 30.48
N ARG A 597 -2.01 -12.92 30.72
CA ARG A 597 -1.53 -11.78 29.94
C ARG A 597 -0.01 -11.67 29.99
N LEU A 598 0.63 -11.81 31.16
CA LEU A 598 2.08 -11.76 31.32
C LEU A 598 2.77 -12.84 30.48
N VAL A 599 2.28 -14.08 30.55
CA VAL A 599 2.83 -15.20 29.76
C VAL A 599 2.79 -14.89 28.27
N ASN A 600 1.68 -14.34 27.77
CA ASN A 600 1.57 -13.92 26.38
C ASN A 600 2.55 -12.79 26.04
N ASP A 601 2.61 -11.74 26.87
CA ASP A 601 3.50 -10.58 26.67
C ASP A 601 5.00 -10.98 26.65
N LEU A 602 5.41 -11.99 27.41
CA LEU A 602 6.79 -12.51 27.38
C LEU A 602 7.17 -13.16 26.04
N SER A 603 6.19 -13.67 25.29
CA SER A 603 6.40 -14.27 23.96
C SER A 603 6.06 -13.33 22.79
N ALA A 604 5.40 -12.20 23.07
CA ALA A 604 4.77 -11.32 22.08
C ALA A 604 5.75 -10.79 21.02
N GLU A 605 7.00 -10.47 21.38
CA GLU A 605 8.01 -10.02 20.41
C GLU A 605 8.28 -11.08 19.35
N SER A 606 8.52 -12.34 19.78
CA SER A 606 8.78 -13.46 18.88
C SER A 606 7.57 -13.81 18.02
N THR A 607 6.38 -13.80 18.61
CA THR A 607 5.13 -14.10 17.91
C THR A 607 4.81 -13.02 16.89
N THR A 608 4.91 -11.73 17.25
CA THR A 608 4.66 -10.61 16.33
C THR A 608 5.62 -10.65 15.15
N TYR A 609 6.91 -10.91 15.39
CA TYR A 609 7.90 -11.07 14.33
C TYR A 609 7.52 -12.22 13.38
N THR A 610 7.08 -13.34 13.95
CA THR A 610 6.64 -14.51 13.18
C THR A 610 5.44 -14.17 12.29
N PHE A 611 4.40 -13.55 12.85
CA PHE A 611 3.22 -13.10 12.08
C PHE A 611 3.59 -12.13 10.95
N SER A 612 4.56 -11.23 11.18
CA SER A 612 5.08 -10.33 10.14
C SER A 612 5.78 -11.04 8.99
N LEU A 613 6.25 -12.28 9.15
CA LEU A 613 6.83 -13.06 8.04
C LEU A 613 5.77 -13.83 7.26
N TYR A 614 4.72 -14.33 7.94
CA TYR A 614 3.70 -15.19 7.33
C TYR A 614 2.60 -14.42 6.59
N PHE A 615 2.21 -13.24 7.09
CA PHE A 615 1.08 -12.47 6.55
C PHE A 615 1.49 -11.30 5.64
N SER A 616 2.79 -11.01 5.49
CA SER A 616 3.31 -9.90 4.68
C SER A 616 3.34 -10.14 3.17
N PHE A 617 2.41 -10.96 2.65
CA PHE A 617 2.07 -10.93 1.23
C PHE A 617 1.15 -9.75 0.85
N GLY A 618 0.70 -8.95 1.84
CA GLY A 618 0.04 -7.65 1.68
C GLY A 618 1.05 -6.47 1.74
N GLY A 619 0.73 -5.34 1.09
CA GLY A 619 1.69 -4.30 0.68
C GLY A 619 2.41 -3.49 1.78
N ARG A 620 3.13 -2.42 1.37
CA ARG A 620 4.01 -1.59 2.23
C ARG A 620 3.38 -1.04 3.53
N ARG A 621 2.06 -0.85 3.57
CA ARG A 621 1.34 -0.30 4.75
C ARG A 621 1.32 -1.30 5.92
N ASP A 622 1.23 -2.59 5.63
CA ASP A 622 1.14 -3.65 6.64
C ASP A 622 2.45 -3.74 7.45
N MET A 623 3.59 -3.56 6.77
CA MET A 623 4.92 -3.55 7.41
C MET A 623 5.10 -2.40 8.41
N ALA A 624 4.50 -1.22 8.18
CA ALA A 624 4.58 -0.11 9.12
C ALA A 624 3.78 -0.40 10.40
N ASN A 625 2.59 -0.98 10.27
CA ASN A 625 1.75 -1.36 11.41
C ASN A 625 2.41 -2.49 12.25
N TYR A 626 3.03 -3.49 11.61
CA TYR A 626 3.81 -4.52 12.33
C TYR A 626 5.01 -3.94 13.11
N LYS A 627 5.66 -2.88 12.60
CA LYS A 627 6.73 -2.21 13.34
C LYS A 627 6.23 -1.59 14.65
N ILE A 628 5.08 -0.91 14.60
CA ILE A 628 4.43 -0.35 15.81
C ILE A 628 4.16 -1.47 16.83
N LEU A 629 3.63 -2.60 16.38
CA LEU A 629 3.34 -3.74 17.25
C LEU A 629 4.61 -4.33 17.91
N LEU A 630 5.71 -4.41 17.17
CA LEU A 630 6.99 -4.85 17.72
C LEU A 630 7.55 -3.87 18.76
N GLU A 631 7.39 -2.56 18.55
CA GLU A 631 7.80 -1.54 19.52
C GLU A 631 6.94 -1.60 20.80
N LEU A 632 5.63 -1.79 20.65
CA LEU A 632 4.71 -1.99 21.77
C LEU A 632 5.07 -3.25 22.57
N ALA A 633 5.36 -4.38 21.90
CA ALA A 633 5.76 -5.62 22.57
C ALA A 633 7.05 -5.49 23.41
N LYS A 634 7.92 -4.52 23.10
CA LYS A 634 9.18 -4.26 23.81
C LYS A 634 9.03 -3.37 25.05
N GLN A 635 7.86 -2.80 25.30
CA GLN A 635 7.67 -1.86 26.41
C GLN A 635 7.97 -2.52 27.77
N PRO A 636 8.78 -1.89 28.66
CA PRO A 636 9.26 -2.52 29.89
C PRO A 636 8.16 -3.02 30.83
N HIS A 637 7.07 -2.24 30.97
CA HIS A 637 5.98 -2.56 31.88
C HIS A 637 5.24 -3.85 31.50
N ARG A 638 5.28 -4.27 30.23
CA ARG A 638 4.62 -5.51 29.77
C ARG A 638 5.25 -6.78 30.35
N ARG A 639 6.49 -6.68 30.87
CA ARG A 639 7.19 -7.76 31.58
C ARG A 639 6.89 -7.79 33.09
N SER A 640 6.02 -6.91 33.58
CA SER A 640 5.62 -6.84 34.98
C SER A 640 4.17 -7.33 35.14
N ALA A 641 3.82 -7.87 36.30
CA ALA A 641 2.45 -8.26 36.66
C ALA A 641 1.86 -7.30 37.70
N ILE A 642 0.53 -7.30 37.86
CA ILE A 642 -0.18 -6.45 38.82
C ILE A 642 0.28 -6.65 40.28
N GLU A 643 0.87 -7.80 40.60
CA GLU A 643 1.48 -8.06 41.91
C GLU A 643 2.61 -7.07 42.27
N TYR A 644 3.18 -6.37 41.28
CA TYR A 644 4.18 -5.32 41.48
C TYR A 644 3.70 -4.21 42.44
N PHE A 645 2.39 -3.97 42.50
CA PHE A 645 1.80 -2.91 43.33
C PHE A 645 1.72 -3.24 44.82
N ILE A 646 1.79 -4.51 45.21
CA ILE A 646 1.50 -4.95 46.58
C ILE A 646 2.46 -4.31 47.59
N LEU A 647 3.77 -4.52 47.41
CA LEU A 647 4.77 -4.01 48.34
C LEU A 647 4.76 -2.47 48.42
N PRO A 648 4.73 -1.70 47.30
CA PRO A 648 4.56 -0.27 47.36
C PRO A 648 3.30 0.17 48.12
N ILE A 649 2.17 -0.53 47.97
CA ILE A 649 0.94 -0.18 48.69
C ILE A 649 1.15 -0.37 50.20
N LEU A 650 1.68 -1.53 50.60
CA LEU A 650 1.93 -1.89 52.00
C LEU A 650 2.90 -0.94 52.71
N LEU A 651 3.88 -0.38 52.00
CA LEU A 651 4.89 0.50 52.59
C LEU A 651 4.49 1.97 52.62
N PHE A 652 3.81 2.45 51.57
CA PHE A 652 3.73 3.89 51.29
C PHE A 652 2.31 4.45 51.18
N SER A 653 1.27 3.61 51.17
CA SER A 653 -0.11 4.07 51.07
C SER A 653 -0.74 4.32 52.46
N PRO A 654 -1.84 5.07 52.58
CA PRO A 654 -2.50 5.30 53.86
C PRO A 654 -2.94 3.99 54.56
N PRO A 655 -2.94 3.91 55.91
CA PRO A 655 -3.29 2.68 56.65
C PRO A 655 -4.65 2.07 56.24
N GLN A 656 -5.64 2.92 55.93
CA GLN A 656 -6.96 2.49 55.47
C GLN A 656 -6.90 1.69 54.16
N VAL A 657 -6.01 2.09 53.24
CA VAL A 657 -5.80 1.42 51.95
C VAL A 657 -5.05 0.11 52.15
N GLN A 658 -4.04 0.10 53.03
CA GLN A 658 -3.29 -1.09 53.39
C GLN A 658 -4.20 -2.16 54.01
N ASP A 659 -5.01 -1.79 55.01
CA ASP A 659 -5.91 -2.71 55.71
C ASP A 659 -7.00 -3.25 54.78
N ARG A 660 -7.51 -2.42 53.88
CA ARG A 660 -8.47 -2.81 52.83
C ARG A 660 -7.90 -3.91 51.94
N LEU A 661 -6.70 -3.70 51.40
CA LEU A 661 -6.05 -4.67 50.52
C LEU A 661 -5.69 -5.97 51.27
N LYS A 662 -5.10 -5.88 52.47
CA LYS A 662 -4.76 -7.05 53.30
C LYS A 662 -5.99 -7.90 53.58
N LYS A 663 -7.07 -7.27 54.05
CA LYS A 663 -8.32 -7.98 54.36
C LYS A 663 -8.89 -8.69 53.14
N ALA A 664 -8.84 -8.09 51.96
CA ALA A 664 -9.32 -8.71 50.74
C ALA A 664 -8.45 -9.92 50.33
N MET A 665 -7.12 -9.77 50.33
CA MET A 665 -6.18 -10.83 49.96
C MET A 665 -6.26 -12.05 50.89
N HIS A 666 -6.44 -11.83 52.20
CA HIS A 666 -6.58 -12.93 53.16
C HIS A 666 -7.89 -13.73 52.96
N ALA A 667 -8.87 -13.16 52.27
CA ALA A 667 -10.15 -13.80 51.95
C ALA A 667 -10.18 -14.48 50.56
N PHE A 668 -9.07 -14.52 49.82
CA PHE A 668 -9.04 -15.10 48.47
C PHE A 668 -9.41 -16.57 48.43
N GLN A 669 -8.97 -17.37 49.41
CA GLN A 669 -9.26 -18.81 49.45
C GLN A 669 -10.75 -19.11 49.68
N ASP A 670 -11.48 -18.18 50.31
CA ASP A 670 -12.92 -18.30 50.53
C ASP A 670 -13.71 -18.08 49.23
N ASN A 671 -13.13 -17.33 48.28
CA ASN A 671 -13.76 -16.93 47.03
C ASN A 671 -12.80 -17.14 45.83
N PRO A 672 -12.42 -18.39 45.53
CA PRO A 672 -11.57 -18.68 44.38
C PRO A 672 -12.24 -18.23 43.07
N PRO A 673 -11.47 -17.78 42.07
CA PRO A 673 -12.03 -17.24 40.85
C PRO A 673 -12.86 -18.28 40.10
N VAL A 674 -14.01 -17.87 39.59
CA VAL A 674 -14.89 -18.67 38.73
C VAL A 674 -15.25 -17.79 37.54
N PHE A 675 -14.97 -18.25 36.33
CA PHE A 675 -15.32 -17.55 35.08
C PHE A 675 -16.58 -18.14 34.47
N PHE A 676 -16.84 -19.43 34.66
CA PHE A 676 -18.06 -20.10 34.23
C PHE A 676 -18.68 -20.92 35.36
N GLU A 677 -20.02 -20.92 35.47
CA GLU A 677 -20.74 -21.63 36.53
C GLU A 677 -20.41 -23.12 36.55
N ASN A 678 -20.22 -23.71 35.37
CA ASN A 678 -19.86 -25.12 35.17
C ASN A 678 -18.49 -25.49 35.77
N GLU A 679 -17.59 -24.53 36.01
CA GLU A 679 -16.27 -24.80 36.60
C GLU A 679 -16.36 -25.23 38.06
N LYS A 680 -17.43 -24.85 38.77
CA LYS A 680 -17.64 -25.23 40.18
C LYS A 680 -17.74 -26.74 40.37
N ASP A 681 -18.16 -27.46 39.34
CA ASP A 681 -18.26 -28.92 39.35
C ASP A 681 -16.90 -29.61 39.15
N ASN A 682 -15.88 -28.89 38.68
CA ASN A 682 -14.54 -29.43 38.48
C ASN A 682 -13.68 -29.29 39.75
N GLN A 683 -13.70 -30.33 40.60
CA GLN A 683 -12.98 -30.34 41.87
C GLN A 683 -11.48 -30.07 41.73
N SER A 684 -10.82 -30.66 40.72
CA SER A 684 -9.37 -30.47 40.49
C SER A 684 -9.03 -29.02 40.19
N LEU A 685 -9.82 -28.36 39.33
CA LEU A 685 -9.61 -26.96 38.97
C LEU A 685 -9.86 -26.03 40.17
N MET A 686 -10.89 -26.31 40.96
CA MET A 686 -11.20 -25.50 42.15
C MET A 686 -10.14 -25.65 43.25
N GLU A 687 -9.56 -26.85 43.42
CA GLU A 687 -8.43 -27.08 44.32
C GLU A 687 -7.18 -26.33 43.85
N GLU A 688 -6.86 -26.36 42.56
CA GLU A 688 -5.75 -25.60 41.96
C GLU A 688 -5.91 -24.10 42.20
N ARG A 689 -7.09 -23.54 41.91
CA ARG A 689 -7.38 -22.11 42.12
C ARG A 689 -7.31 -21.68 43.58
N LYS A 690 -7.72 -22.54 44.52
CA LYS A 690 -7.55 -22.28 45.96
C LYS A 690 -6.10 -22.22 46.38
N LYS A 691 -5.26 -23.11 45.84
CA LYS A 691 -3.81 -23.09 46.08
C LYS A 691 -3.15 -21.85 45.49
N ASP A 692 -3.58 -21.40 44.32
CA ASP A 692 -3.09 -20.15 43.74
C ASP A 692 -3.52 -18.94 44.58
N CYS A 693 -4.75 -18.94 45.10
CA CYS A 693 -5.22 -17.94 46.05
C CYS A 693 -4.41 -17.91 47.35
N GLU A 694 -3.99 -19.07 47.87
CA GLU A 694 -3.10 -19.17 49.04
C GLU A 694 -1.70 -18.59 48.74
N LEU A 695 -1.16 -18.85 47.55
CA LEU A 695 0.12 -18.25 47.11
C LEU A 695 0.03 -16.73 46.98
N TRP A 696 -1.11 -16.21 46.52
CA TRP A 696 -1.31 -14.76 46.41
C TRP A 696 -1.58 -14.11 47.76
N SER A 697 -2.32 -14.76 48.66
CA SER A 697 -2.70 -14.17 49.96
C SER A 697 -1.48 -13.81 50.82
N VAL A 698 -0.44 -14.66 50.83
CA VAL A 698 0.77 -14.43 51.63
C VAL A 698 1.60 -13.22 51.19
N ARG A 699 1.33 -12.65 50.01
CA ARG A 699 1.96 -11.40 49.56
C ARG A 699 1.43 -10.17 50.30
N ALA A 700 0.31 -10.28 51.01
CA ALA A 700 -0.21 -9.20 51.85
C ALA A 700 0.56 -9.01 53.16
N ASP A 701 1.34 -10.01 53.57
CA ASP A 701 2.08 -10.02 54.83
C ASP A 701 3.47 -9.41 54.65
N ILE A 702 3.72 -8.27 55.32
CA ILE A 702 5.00 -7.55 55.22
C ILE A 702 6.19 -8.37 55.75
N GLU A 703 5.93 -9.35 56.63
CA GLU A 703 6.92 -10.24 57.22
C GLU A 703 7.60 -11.16 56.18
N ASN A 704 6.95 -11.38 55.04
CA ASN A 704 7.47 -12.18 53.93
C ASN A 704 8.41 -11.39 53.00
N TYR A 705 8.68 -10.11 53.30
CA TYR A 705 9.58 -9.26 52.53
C TYR A 705 10.87 -9.00 53.32
N HIS A 706 12.01 -9.32 52.73
CA HIS A 706 13.32 -9.23 53.38
C HIS A 706 14.28 -8.33 52.60
N GLU A 707 15.18 -7.66 53.32
CA GLU A 707 16.25 -6.88 52.73
C GLU A 707 17.25 -7.80 52.00
N LEU A 708 17.63 -7.42 50.79
CA LEU A 708 18.61 -8.10 49.96
C LEU A 708 19.67 -7.09 49.50
N GLU A 709 20.92 -7.33 49.86
CA GLU A 709 22.03 -6.46 49.45
C GLU A 709 22.68 -6.99 48.16
N LEU A 710 22.58 -6.23 47.07
CA LEU A 710 23.12 -6.57 45.75
C LEU A 710 23.97 -5.42 45.22
N ASN A 711 25.28 -5.66 45.04
CA ASN A 711 26.23 -4.71 44.44
C ASN A 711 26.23 -3.31 45.12
N GLY A 712 26.14 -3.27 46.46
CA GLY A 712 26.11 -2.02 47.23
C GLY A 712 24.78 -1.25 47.15
N ARG A 713 23.70 -1.88 46.68
CA ARG A 713 22.33 -1.38 46.74
C ARG A 713 21.48 -2.31 47.61
N VAL A 714 20.67 -1.75 48.48
CA VAL A 714 19.66 -2.49 49.27
C VAL A 714 18.38 -2.61 48.44
N GLY A 715 17.99 -3.84 48.11
CA GLY A 715 16.71 -4.20 47.50
C GLY A 715 15.81 -4.91 48.51
N ILE A 716 14.55 -5.15 48.13
CA ILE A 716 13.60 -5.92 48.92
C ILE A 716 13.21 -7.15 48.09
N GLU A 717 13.38 -8.33 48.66
CA GLU A 717 13.01 -9.61 48.06
C GLU A 717 11.81 -10.18 48.80
N PHE A 718 10.82 -10.67 48.05
CA PHE A 718 9.72 -11.45 48.61
C PHE A 718 10.17 -12.91 48.77
N LYS A 719 10.08 -13.44 49.99
CA LYS A 719 10.30 -14.86 50.29
C LYS A 719 9.01 -15.54 50.65
N LEU A 720 8.71 -16.61 49.92
CA LEU A 720 7.56 -17.44 50.19
C LEU A 720 7.77 -18.21 51.51
N PRO A 721 6.73 -18.42 52.34
CA PRO A 721 6.82 -19.29 53.51
C PRO A 721 7.32 -20.70 53.15
N GLU A 722 8.16 -21.32 53.99
CA GLU A 722 8.88 -22.58 53.65
C GLU A 722 7.98 -23.73 53.16
N ASN A 723 6.78 -23.86 53.72
CA ASN A 723 5.81 -24.88 53.33
C ASN A 723 5.31 -24.65 51.89
N LEU A 724 4.94 -23.41 51.57
CA LEU A 724 4.49 -23.01 50.24
C LEU A 724 5.65 -23.00 49.24
N GLU A 725 6.86 -22.65 49.67
CA GLU A 725 8.06 -22.63 48.81
C GLU A 725 8.40 -24.04 48.33
N LYS A 726 8.32 -25.05 49.20
CA LYS A 726 8.51 -26.46 48.83
C LYS A 726 7.45 -26.93 47.85
N GLU A 727 6.18 -26.59 48.09
CA GLU A 727 5.08 -26.96 47.21
C GLU A 727 5.14 -26.24 45.84
N GLN A 728 5.53 -24.96 45.83
CA GLN A 728 5.72 -24.20 44.60
C GLN A 728 6.93 -24.71 43.82
N LYS A 729 8.06 -25.01 44.47
CA LYS A 729 9.23 -25.63 43.83
C LYS A 729 8.91 -26.99 43.22
N GLU A 730 8.11 -27.81 43.88
CA GLU A 730 7.69 -29.11 43.31
C GLU A 730 6.73 -28.93 42.12
N ARG A 731 5.81 -27.96 42.17
CA ARG A 731 4.96 -27.59 41.02
C ARG A 731 5.76 -27.02 39.85
N LEU A 732 6.72 -26.13 40.14
CA LEU A 732 7.61 -25.54 39.16
C LEU A 732 8.54 -26.58 38.55
N ARG A 733 9.05 -27.55 39.31
CA ARG A 733 9.91 -28.63 38.81
C ARG A 733 9.27 -29.39 37.64
N LEU A 734 8.00 -29.78 37.76
CA LEU A 734 7.27 -30.45 36.67
C LEU A 734 7.13 -29.56 35.43
N THR A 735 6.89 -28.26 35.64
CA THR A 735 6.82 -27.26 34.56
C THR A 735 8.19 -26.97 33.94
N GLU A 736 9.26 -26.93 34.74
CA GLU A 736 10.65 -26.76 34.31
C GLU A 736 11.12 -27.95 33.48
N GLU A 737 10.77 -29.17 33.89
CA GLU A 737 11.03 -30.38 33.11
C GLU A 737 10.33 -30.32 31.73
N LYS A 738 9.08 -29.84 31.68
CA LYS A 738 8.36 -29.59 30.42
C LYS A 738 9.00 -28.46 29.60
N ASN A 739 9.33 -27.33 30.21
CA ASN A 739 9.98 -26.19 29.52
C ASN A 739 11.35 -26.58 28.97
N LYS A 740 12.12 -27.39 29.70
CA LYS A 740 13.40 -27.93 29.22
C LYS A 740 13.20 -28.83 28.02
N LEU A 741 12.14 -29.67 28.00
CA LEU A 741 11.77 -30.47 26.83
C LEU A 741 11.38 -29.60 25.63
N TYR A 742 10.55 -28.57 25.81
CA TYR A 742 10.16 -27.65 24.72
C TYR A 742 11.36 -26.84 24.19
N SER A 743 12.20 -26.34 25.10
CA SER A 743 13.44 -25.64 24.76
C SER A 743 14.38 -26.54 23.95
N PHE A 744 14.50 -27.81 24.34
CA PHE A 744 15.29 -28.80 23.62
C PHE A 744 14.74 -29.10 22.22
N LEU A 745 13.42 -29.28 22.08
CA LEU A 745 12.77 -29.45 20.78
C LEU A 745 13.02 -28.25 19.86
N GLY A 746 12.82 -27.02 20.36
CA GLY A 746 13.08 -25.78 19.62
C GLY A 746 14.54 -25.63 19.23
N TRP A 747 15.47 -25.97 20.13
CA TRP A 747 16.90 -26.00 19.84
C TRP A 747 17.24 -26.98 18.71
N ALA A 748 16.71 -28.20 18.76
CA ALA A 748 16.96 -29.24 17.77
C ALA A 748 16.40 -28.87 16.38
N MET A 749 15.21 -28.27 16.33
CA MET A 749 14.60 -27.79 15.09
C MET A 749 15.35 -26.62 14.48
N ASN A 750 15.77 -25.64 15.28
CA ASN A 750 16.60 -24.53 14.80
C ASN A 750 17.90 -25.05 14.16
N LEU A 751 18.56 -26.03 14.79
CA LEU A 751 19.74 -26.66 14.20
C LEU A 751 19.40 -27.38 12.89
N LEU A 752 18.30 -28.13 12.83
CA LEU A 752 17.91 -28.87 11.63
C LEU A 752 17.52 -27.94 10.45
N ASP A 753 16.73 -26.90 10.72
CA ASP A 753 16.18 -25.98 9.73
C ASP A 753 17.20 -24.92 9.28
N LYS A 754 17.84 -24.25 10.24
CA LYS A 754 18.67 -23.06 10.00
C LYS A 754 20.18 -23.31 10.12
N ASP A 755 20.59 -24.48 10.61
CA ASP A 755 22.00 -24.78 10.95
C ASP A 755 22.59 -23.86 12.04
N GLU A 756 21.73 -23.33 12.91
CA GLU A 756 22.12 -22.44 14.01
C GLU A 756 22.12 -23.19 15.36
N LEU A 757 23.19 -23.04 16.14
CA LEU A 757 23.27 -23.56 17.50
C LEU A 757 22.66 -22.54 18.47
N GLY A 758 21.53 -22.88 19.07
CA GLY A 758 20.93 -22.07 20.13
C GLY A 758 21.77 -22.11 21.43
N GLN A 759 21.60 -21.11 22.30
CA GLN A 759 22.37 -21.00 23.55
C GLN A 759 21.95 -22.01 24.63
N ALA A 760 20.77 -22.63 24.49
CA ALA A 760 20.19 -23.49 25.52
C ALA A 760 20.96 -24.82 25.73
N PHE A 761 21.63 -25.33 24.69
CA PHE A 761 22.37 -26.60 24.76
C PHE A 761 23.65 -26.52 23.90
N THR A 762 24.73 -27.17 24.37
CA THR A 762 25.83 -27.61 23.50
C THR A 762 25.46 -28.94 22.84
N VAL A 763 26.12 -29.32 21.73
CA VAL A 763 25.87 -30.61 21.06
C VAL A 763 26.10 -31.79 22.02
N GLU A 764 27.11 -31.69 22.89
CA GLU A 764 27.44 -32.68 23.92
C GLU A 764 26.35 -32.78 25.00
N SER A 765 25.90 -31.66 25.57
CA SER A 765 24.81 -31.68 26.57
C SER A 765 23.46 -32.10 25.97
N ALA A 766 23.24 -31.79 24.69
CA ALA A 766 22.06 -32.16 23.94
C ALA A 766 21.96 -33.68 23.73
N ILE A 767 23.08 -34.35 23.41
CA ILE A 767 23.07 -35.81 23.23
C ILE A 767 22.84 -36.55 24.56
N GLU A 768 23.43 -36.07 25.66
CA GLU A 768 23.20 -36.63 27.01
C GLU A 768 21.72 -36.51 27.40
N TYR A 769 21.13 -35.35 27.15
CA TYR A 769 19.72 -35.12 27.40
C TYR A 769 18.82 -35.98 26.50
N ALA A 770 19.13 -36.08 25.21
CA ALA A 770 18.40 -36.94 24.27
C ALA A 770 18.46 -38.43 24.66
N GLN A 771 19.61 -38.92 25.14
CA GLN A 771 19.76 -40.29 25.66
C GLN A 771 18.92 -40.52 26.91
N THR A 772 18.85 -39.53 27.81
CA THR A 772 17.99 -39.58 29.00
C THR A 772 16.51 -39.63 28.62
N LEU A 773 16.09 -38.80 27.65
CA LEU A 773 14.72 -38.83 27.13
C LEU A 773 14.41 -40.17 26.46
N ALA A 774 15.33 -40.72 25.66
CA ALA A 774 15.16 -41.99 24.98
C ALA A 774 15.09 -43.18 25.95
N TYR A 775 15.84 -43.15 27.05
CA TYR A 775 15.76 -44.17 28.11
C TYR A 775 14.38 -44.19 28.78
N ASN A 776 13.78 -43.01 28.96
CA ASN A 776 12.46 -42.83 29.57
C ASN A 776 11.30 -42.90 28.56
N ASP A 777 11.57 -43.14 27.27
CA ASP A 777 10.55 -43.21 26.23
C ASP A 777 10.01 -44.64 26.07
N ASN A 778 8.75 -44.77 25.67
CA ASN A 778 8.16 -46.05 25.27
C ASN A 778 7.88 -46.04 23.76
N PRO A 779 8.76 -46.63 22.93
CA PRO A 779 8.65 -46.66 21.48
C PRO A 779 7.37 -47.28 20.90
N ASN A 780 6.68 -48.11 21.67
CA ASN A 780 5.49 -48.86 21.22
C ASN A 780 4.18 -48.30 21.79
N TYR A 781 4.22 -47.22 22.55
CA TYR A 781 3.03 -46.61 23.14
C TYR A 781 2.13 -46.04 22.03
N PRO A 782 0.83 -46.42 21.97
CA PRO A 782 -0.13 -45.83 21.06
C PRO A 782 -0.72 -44.55 21.68
N PRO A 783 -0.37 -43.34 21.19
CA PRO A 783 -0.85 -42.10 21.77
C PRO A 783 -2.37 -41.93 21.54
N VAL A 784 -3.05 -41.28 22.49
CA VAL A 784 -4.48 -40.93 22.37
C VAL A 784 -4.64 -39.52 21.77
N SER A 785 -3.68 -38.62 22.01
CA SER A 785 -3.63 -37.24 21.49
C SER A 785 -2.20 -36.77 21.15
N PHE A 786 -2.08 -35.86 20.18
CA PHE A 786 -0.81 -35.22 19.80
C PHE A 786 -0.19 -34.29 20.87
N LEU A 787 -0.96 -33.93 21.91
CA LEU A 787 -0.53 -33.04 23.00
C LEU A 787 -0.01 -33.79 24.24
N GLU A 788 0.09 -35.12 24.18
CA GLU A 788 0.62 -35.91 25.30
C GLU A 788 2.13 -35.71 25.49
N ASP A 789 2.60 -35.68 26.75
CA ASP A 789 4.02 -35.49 27.09
C ASP A 789 4.93 -36.56 26.45
N SER A 790 4.41 -37.79 26.26
CA SER A 790 5.11 -38.89 25.58
C SER A 790 5.32 -38.62 24.08
N GLU A 791 4.41 -37.91 23.43
CA GLU A 791 4.52 -37.52 22.03
C GLU A 791 5.59 -36.45 21.88
N MET A 792 5.52 -35.39 22.69
CA MET A 792 6.52 -34.31 22.67
C MET A 792 7.94 -34.81 22.93
N ARG A 793 8.09 -35.80 23.82
CA ARG A 793 9.37 -36.48 24.06
C ARG A 793 9.91 -37.15 22.80
N ALA A 794 9.08 -37.94 22.12
CA ALA A 794 9.46 -38.63 20.88
C ALA A 794 9.80 -37.64 19.75
N GLN A 795 9.07 -36.53 19.66
CA GLN A 795 9.32 -35.45 18.69
C GLN A 795 10.69 -34.81 18.92
N ALA A 796 11.01 -34.48 20.17
CA ALA A 796 12.28 -33.85 20.54
C ALA A 796 13.48 -34.77 20.24
N ILE A 797 13.37 -36.07 20.57
CA ILE A 797 14.39 -37.08 20.24
C ILE A 797 14.57 -37.16 18.73
N ALA A 798 13.48 -37.28 17.96
CA ALA A 798 13.55 -37.43 16.52
C ALA A 798 14.13 -36.20 15.82
N ALA A 799 13.72 -34.99 16.24
CA ALA A 799 14.26 -33.72 15.73
C ALA A 799 15.76 -33.60 15.99
N PHE A 800 16.22 -33.95 17.20
CA PHE A 800 17.62 -33.95 17.56
C PHE A 800 18.43 -34.94 16.72
N VAL A 801 17.96 -36.19 16.61
CA VAL A 801 18.65 -37.23 15.84
C VAL A 801 18.77 -36.81 14.37
N ALA A 802 17.70 -36.25 13.81
CA ALA A 802 17.70 -35.74 12.45
C ALA A 802 18.67 -34.55 12.27
N SER A 803 18.70 -33.60 13.22
CA SER A 803 19.58 -32.43 13.15
C SER A 803 21.06 -32.85 13.14
N ILE A 804 21.44 -33.80 14.00
CA ILE A 804 22.81 -34.29 14.08
C ILE A 804 23.20 -35.06 12.82
N LEU A 805 22.33 -35.95 12.31
CA LEU A 805 22.61 -36.69 11.08
C LEU A 805 22.74 -35.76 9.86
N VAL A 806 21.89 -34.74 9.73
CA VAL A 806 21.90 -33.84 8.56
C VAL A 806 23.02 -32.80 8.64
N ARG A 807 23.26 -32.21 9.82
CA ARG A 807 24.14 -31.02 9.97
C ARG A 807 25.47 -31.31 10.65
N ARG A 808 25.59 -32.38 11.44
CA ARG A 808 26.77 -32.69 12.26
C ARG A 808 27.21 -34.16 12.10
N PHE A 809 27.06 -34.71 10.90
CA PHE A 809 27.36 -36.13 10.61
C PHE A 809 28.81 -36.54 10.95
N LEU A 810 29.80 -35.75 10.54
CA LEU A 810 31.21 -36.06 10.76
C LEU A 810 31.55 -36.10 12.25
N TRP A 811 31.05 -35.13 13.03
CA TRP A 811 31.19 -35.11 14.49
C TRP A 811 30.59 -36.38 15.13
N ALA A 812 29.39 -36.77 14.70
CA ALA A 812 28.74 -37.98 15.21
C ALA A 812 29.50 -39.26 14.86
N LYS A 813 30.17 -39.29 13.69
CA LYS A 813 31.05 -40.37 13.26
C LYS A 813 32.31 -40.47 14.11
N GLU A 814 32.98 -39.34 14.35
CA GLU A 814 34.19 -39.27 15.17
C GLU A 814 33.94 -39.66 16.63
N LYS A 815 32.77 -39.29 17.17
CA LYS A 815 32.39 -39.58 18.57
C LYS A 815 31.71 -40.94 18.76
N GLY A 816 31.48 -41.71 17.70
CA GLY A 816 30.94 -43.07 17.78
C GLY A 816 29.42 -43.17 18.01
N TYR A 817 28.66 -42.10 17.75
CA TYR A 817 27.21 -42.05 18.02
C TYR A 817 26.32 -42.55 16.87
N LEU A 818 26.88 -42.89 15.70
CA LEU A 818 26.11 -43.23 14.51
C LEU A 818 25.15 -44.41 14.69
N GLN A 819 25.54 -45.44 15.45
CA GLN A 819 24.68 -46.60 15.68
C GLN A 819 23.44 -46.22 16.49
N TRP A 820 23.61 -45.44 17.57
CA TRP A 820 22.52 -44.97 18.41
C TRP A 820 21.58 -44.03 17.64
N LEU A 821 22.14 -43.05 16.90
CA LEU A 821 21.36 -42.15 16.05
C LEU A 821 20.54 -42.91 15.00
N ARG A 822 21.15 -43.92 14.36
CA ARG A 822 20.45 -44.80 13.42
C ARG A 822 19.27 -45.51 14.09
N GLU A 823 19.46 -46.08 15.27
CA GLU A 823 18.41 -46.80 16.00
C GLU A 823 17.25 -45.88 16.39
N GLN A 824 17.54 -44.70 16.92
CA GLN A 824 16.52 -43.72 17.29
C GLN A 824 15.75 -43.18 16.07
N LEU A 825 16.43 -42.99 14.93
CA LEU A 825 15.77 -42.59 13.69
C LEU A 825 14.81 -43.69 13.19
N LEU A 826 15.18 -44.97 13.32
CA LEU A 826 14.32 -46.10 12.98
C LEU A 826 13.14 -46.24 13.95
N VAL A 827 13.34 -45.94 15.24
CA VAL A 827 12.26 -45.86 16.23
C VAL A 827 11.25 -44.79 15.84
N ALA A 828 11.72 -43.57 15.58
CA ALA A 828 10.87 -42.46 15.14
C ALA A 828 10.07 -42.81 13.88
N ALA A 829 10.69 -43.47 12.90
CA ALA A 829 9.99 -43.84 11.67
C ALA A 829 8.92 -44.94 11.85
N LYS A 830 9.08 -45.83 12.84
CA LYS A 830 8.21 -47.00 13.07
C LYS A 830 7.14 -46.79 14.17
N ARG A 831 7.26 -45.75 15.01
CA ARG A 831 6.39 -45.48 16.17
C ARG A 831 4.90 -45.34 15.80
N PRO A 832 3.91 -45.92 16.51
CA PRO A 832 2.47 -45.78 16.22
C PRO A 832 1.99 -44.32 16.18
N GLU A 833 0.89 -44.02 15.46
CA GLU A 833 0.23 -42.69 15.41
C GLU A 833 -1.13 -42.74 16.14
N PRO A 834 -1.65 -41.62 16.67
CA PRO A 834 -3.00 -41.59 17.24
C PRO A 834 -4.05 -41.78 16.13
N MET A 835 -5.27 -42.21 16.49
CA MET A 835 -6.35 -42.41 15.51
C MET A 835 -6.69 -41.10 14.80
N SER A 836 -6.42 -41.02 13.49
CA SER A 836 -6.73 -39.86 12.65
C SER A 836 -8.25 -39.70 12.47
N LYS A 837 -8.78 -38.49 12.67
CA LYS A 837 -10.10 -38.13 12.12
C LYS A 837 -9.96 -37.84 10.62
N GLU A 838 -11.05 -37.87 9.86
CA GLU A 838 -11.01 -37.66 8.39
C GLU A 838 -10.37 -36.32 7.97
N ASP A 839 -10.39 -35.31 8.85
CA ASP A 839 -9.77 -33.98 8.67
C ASP A 839 -8.24 -33.94 8.92
N ASP A 840 -7.62 -35.02 9.43
CA ASP A 840 -6.18 -35.03 9.78
C ASP A 840 -5.24 -35.32 8.60
N LYS A 841 -5.78 -35.63 7.41
CA LYS A 841 -4.97 -35.90 6.20
C LYS A 841 -4.10 -34.71 5.80
N VAL A 842 -4.55 -33.49 6.11
CA VAL A 842 -3.90 -32.21 5.75
C VAL A 842 -3.39 -31.46 7.00
N SER A 843 -3.34 -32.13 8.16
CA SER A 843 -3.20 -31.44 9.45
C SER A 843 -1.90 -30.62 9.59
N LYS A 844 -2.09 -29.30 9.78
CA LYS A 844 -1.14 -28.21 10.03
C LYS A 844 -0.48 -28.25 11.44
N TYR A 845 -0.14 -29.43 11.99
CA TYR A 845 0.64 -29.48 13.23
C TYR A 845 2.14 -29.61 12.93
N PRO A 846 3.01 -28.71 13.42
CA PRO A 846 4.39 -28.57 12.93
C PRO A 846 5.42 -29.64 13.39
N MET A 847 5.02 -30.70 14.12
CA MET A 847 5.96 -31.43 15.00
C MET A 847 5.95 -32.96 14.89
N GLY A 848 5.73 -33.60 13.73
CA GLY A 848 5.71 -35.08 13.66
C GLY A 848 7.11 -35.74 13.74
N TYR A 849 7.36 -36.69 14.67
CA TYR A 849 8.64 -37.44 14.77
C TYR A 849 9.01 -38.20 13.49
N ARG A 850 8.03 -38.65 12.69
CA ARG A 850 8.25 -39.25 11.36
C ARG A 850 8.74 -38.25 10.31
N ARG A 851 8.40 -36.95 10.44
CA ARG A 851 8.91 -35.90 9.54
C ARG A 851 10.40 -35.72 9.74
N SER A 852 10.84 -35.62 11.00
CA SER A 852 12.26 -35.58 11.35
C SER A 852 12.99 -36.83 10.83
N ALA A 853 12.38 -38.01 10.98
CA ALA A 853 12.93 -39.24 10.41
C ALA A 853 13.09 -39.15 8.88
N ALA A 854 12.03 -38.76 8.17
CA ALA A 854 12.02 -38.59 6.72
C ALA A 854 13.13 -37.66 6.20
N ARG A 855 13.41 -36.56 6.93
CA ARG A 855 14.44 -35.58 6.57
C ARG A 855 15.88 -36.08 6.67
N ALA A 856 16.15 -37.12 7.47
CA ALA A 856 17.51 -37.57 7.77
C ALA A 856 17.86 -38.98 7.24
N LEU A 857 16.87 -39.78 6.84
CA LEU A 857 17.09 -41.14 6.33
C LEU A 857 18.05 -41.21 5.14
N TRP A 858 18.06 -40.17 4.29
CA TRP A 858 18.94 -40.11 3.12
C TRP A 858 20.43 -40.13 3.50
N VAL A 859 20.81 -39.53 4.64
CA VAL A 859 22.20 -39.51 5.12
C VAL A 859 22.70 -40.93 5.37
N LEU A 860 21.88 -41.75 6.05
CA LEU A 860 22.20 -43.15 6.33
C LEU A 860 22.25 -43.99 5.04
N LEU A 861 21.38 -43.71 4.07
CA LEU A 861 21.36 -44.37 2.77
C LEU A 861 22.54 -43.97 1.88
N LYS A 862 23.07 -42.75 2.03
CA LYS A 862 24.27 -42.27 1.32
C LYS A 862 25.51 -43.04 1.80
N GLU A 863 25.65 -43.19 3.11
CA GLU A 863 26.82 -43.82 3.73
C GLU A 863 26.76 -45.36 3.69
N ASN A 864 25.57 -45.96 3.86
CA ASN A 864 25.36 -47.39 3.72
C ASN A 864 24.15 -47.72 2.82
N PRO A 865 24.32 -47.69 1.48
CA PRO A 865 23.28 -48.02 0.51
C PRO A 865 22.65 -49.41 0.66
N LYS A 866 23.31 -50.35 1.37
CA LYS A 866 22.89 -51.74 1.53
C LYS A 866 22.13 -52.00 2.82
N ASP A 867 21.96 -51.02 3.70
CA ASP A 867 21.20 -51.16 4.94
C ASP A 867 19.75 -51.61 4.64
N LYS A 868 19.40 -52.83 5.03
CA LYS A 868 18.09 -53.43 4.71
C LYS A 868 16.95 -52.74 5.46
N GLU A 869 17.17 -52.38 6.72
CA GLU A 869 16.14 -51.80 7.59
C GLU A 869 15.84 -50.35 7.22
N VAL A 870 16.88 -49.55 6.98
CA VAL A 870 16.72 -48.14 6.55
C VAL A 870 16.01 -48.06 5.19
N ARG A 871 16.35 -48.95 4.24
CA ARG A 871 15.65 -49.04 2.94
C ARG A 871 14.18 -49.42 3.08
N LYS A 872 13.87 -50.38 3.96
CA LYS A 872 12.49 -50.80 4.22
C LYS A 872 11.68 -49.65 4.82
N VAL A 873 12.27 -48.92 5.77
CA VAL A 873 11.64 -47.75 6.38
C VAL A 873 11.42 -46.62 5.38
N ALA A 874 12.42 -46.28 4.56
CA ALA A 874 12.27 -45.27 3.51
C ALA A 874 11.14 -45.64 2.53
N LEU A 875 11.04 -46.91 2.14
CA LEU A 875 9.94 -47.38 1.28
C LEU A 875 8.57 -47.28 1.98
N ASN A 876 8.49 -47.61 3.27
CA ASN A 876 7.24 -47.49 4.03
C ASN A 876 6.79 -46.03 4.14
N LEU A 877 7.72 -45.12 4.45
CA LEU A 877 7.45 -43.68 4.55
C LEU A 877 7.11 -43.06 3.18
N SER A 878 7.61 -43.60 2.07
CA SER A 878 7.21 -43.16 0.72
C SER A 878 5.75 -43.49 0.40
N SER A 879 5.09 -44.30 1.23
CA SER A 879 3.67 -44.64 1.14
C SER A 879 2.86 -44.19 2.36
N HIS A 880 3.36 -43.20 3.10
CA HIS A 880 2.71 -42.73 4.32
C HIS A 880 1.39 -42.00 4.01
N VAL A 881 0.43 -42.09 4.94
CA VAL A 881 -0.88 -41.41 4.81
C VAL A 881 -0.77 -39.89 4.89
N ASN A 882 0.20 -39.37 5.65
CA ASN A 882 0.48 -37.94 5.78
C ASN A 882 1.40 -37.42 4.64
N ASP A 883 0.95 -36.41 3.90
CA ASP A 883 1.66 -35.85 2.74
C ASP A 883 2.97 -35.14 3.08
N GLU A 884 3.05 -34.43 4.21
CA GLU A 884 4.29 -33.76 4.62
C GLU A 884 5.43 -34.74 4.92
N VAL A 885 5.11 -35.92 5.46
CA VAL A 885 6.10 -36.98 5.70
C VAL A 885 6.69 -37.46 4.37
N LYS A 886 5.83 -37.68 3.36
CA LYS A 886 6.28 -38.05 2.00
C LYS A 886 7.12 -36.93 1.39
N MET A 887 6.65 -35.69 1.45
CA MET A 887 7.36 -34.51 0.94
C MET A 887 8.78 -34.40 1.51
N HIS A 888 8.93 -34.46 2.84
CA HIS A 888 10.23 -34.38 3.49
C HIS A 888 11.15 -35.55 3.12
N LEU A 889 10.60 -36.76 2.98
CA LEU A 889 11.37 -37.92 2.52
C LEU A 889 11.89 -37.67 1.10
N PHE A 890 11.02 -37.31 0.17
CA PHE A 890 11.40 -37.08 -1.22
C PHE A 890 12.39 -35.92 -1.37
N ASN A 891 12.20 -34.84 -0.63
CA ASN A 891 13.19 -33.75 -0.58
C ASN A 891 14.57 -34.25 -0.10
N GLY A 892 14.61 -35.09 0.94
CA GLY A 892 15.86 -35.71 1.40
C GLY A 892 16.47 -36.66 0.36
N LEU A 893 15.65 -37.47 -0.31
CA LEU A 893 16.08 -38.42 -1.35
C LEU A 893 16.74 -37.72 -2.55
N LYS A 894 16.43 -36.45 -2.82
CA LYS A 894 17.09 -35.63 -3.85
C LYS A 894 18.63 -35.69 -3.75
N MET A 895 19.16 -35.72 -2.53
CA MET A 895 20.60 -35.77 -2.26
C MET A 895 21.28 -37.08 -2.71
N LEU A 896 20.52 -38.09 -3.12
CA LEU A 896 21.01 -39.41 -3.53
C LEU A 896 21.09 -39.60 -5.05
N TRP A 897 20.70 -38.63 -5.89
CA TRP A 897 20.71 -38.82 -7.35
C TRP A 897 22.10 -39.16 -7.93
N LEU A 898 23.17 -38.60 -7.37
CA LEU A 898 24.53 -38.87 -7.81
C LEU A 898 25.15 -40.15 -7.22
N THR A 899 24.53 -40.73 -6.18
CA THR A 899 25.13 -41.85 -5.41
C THR A 899 24.30 -43.13 -5.39
N ASN A 900 22.96 -43.04 -5.42
CA ASN A 900 22.06 -44.18 -5.28
C ASN A 900 20.68 -43.95 -5.94
N GLN A 901 20.63 -43.95 -7.27
CA GLN A 901 19.39 -43.75 -8.05
C GLN A 901 18.34 -44.86 -7.84
N LYS A 902 18.80 -46.09 -7.56
CA LYS A 902 17.93 -47.28 -7.43
C LYS A 902 16.91 -47.17 -6.29
N ILE A 903 17.28 -46.59 -5.14
CA ILE A 903 16.35 -46.44 -4.01
C ILE A 903 15.33 -45.33 -4.26
N ILE A 904 15.75 -44.25 -4.93
CA ILE A 904 14.87 -43.13 -5.30
C ILE A 904 13.74 -43.66 -6.20
N TRP A 905 14.09 -44.35 -7.29
CA TRP A 905 13.08 -44.91 -8.20
C TRP A 905 12.13 -45.90 -7.53
N LYS A 906 12.61 -46.70 -6.57
CA LYS A 906 11.73 -47.60 -5.80
C LYS A 906 10.72 -46.82 -4.94
N CYS A 907 11.15 -45.72 -4.32
CA CYS A 907 10.27 -44.86 -3.54
C CYS A 907 9.25 -44.13 -4.44
N ILE A 908 9.71 -43.60 -5.60
CA ILE A 908 8.85 -42.99 -6.62
C ILE A 908 7.78 -43.97 -7.08
N GLN A 909 8.18 -45.18 -7.50
CA GLN A 909 7.26 -46.23 -7.96
C GLN A 909 6.28 -46.66 -6.88
N ASN A 910 6.72 -46.78 -5.62
CA ASN A 910 5.84 -47.14 -4.52
C ASN A 910 4.83 -46.04 -4.21
N CYS A 911 5.24 -44.77 -4.24
CA CYS A 911 4.34 -43.63 -4.05
C CYS A 911 3.31 -43.54 -5.17
N ILE A 912 3.74 -43.61 -6.44
CA ILE A 912 2.83 -43.62 -7.60
C ILE A 912 1.81 -44.76 -7.50
N ARG A 913 2.25 -45.96 -7.12
CA ARG A 913 1.38 -47.13 -6.99
C ARG A 913 0.26 -46.92 -5.98
N ILE A 914 0.52 -46.22 -4.87
CA ILE A 914 -0.51 -45.93 -3.86
C ILE A 914 -1.35 -44.70 -4.20
N SER A 915 -0.86 -43.81 -5.07
CA SER A 915 -1.61 -42.64 -5.53
C SER A 915 -2.79 -43.02 -6.41
N TYR A 916 -2.77 -44.16 -7.10
CA TYR A 916 -3.91 -44.59 -7.92
C TYR A 916 -5.15 -44.89 -7.07
N THR A 917 -6.29 -44.35 -7.48
CA THR A 917 -7.59 -44.78 -6.96
C THR A 917 -7.85 -46.25 -7.33
N LYS A 918 -8.66 -46.96 -6.53
CA LYS A 918 -8.83 -48.44 -6.59
C LYS A 918 -9.14 -49.04 -7.97
N ASN A 919 -9.57 -48.23 -8.95
CA ASN A 919 -10.01 -48.67 -10.27
C ASN A 919 -9.16 -48.15 -11.44
N CYS A 920 -8.10 -47.36 -11.21
CA CYS A 920 -7.26 -46.84 -12.30
C CYS A 920 -6.05 -47.74 -12.59
N GLN A 921 -5.86 -48.10 -13.87
CA GLN A 921 -4.70 -48.88 -14.37
C GLN A 921 -4.00 -48.21 -15.57
N LYS A 922 -4.34 -46.95 -15.88
CA LYS A 922 -3.76 -46.23 -17.02
C LYS A 922 -2.41 -45.61 -16.62
N PRO A 923 -1.47 -45.42 -17.57
CA PRO A 923 -0.27 -44.60 -17.33
C PRO A 923 -0.62 -43.18 -16.86
N ILE A 924 0.24 -42.56 -16.03
CA ILE A 924 0.00 -41.23 -15.44
C ILE A 924 -0.41 -40.19 -16.49
N LYS A 925 0.29 -40.16 -17.63
CA LYS A 925 -0.01 -39.26 -18.76
C LYS A 925 -1.45 -39.34 -19.30
N HIS A 926 -2.18 -40.41 -19.04
CA HIS A 926 -3.57 -40.62 -19.48
C HIS A 926 -4.59 -40.61 -18.32
N CYS A 927 -4.15 -40.27 -17.11
CA CYS A 927 -5.00 -40.20 -15.93
C CYS A 927 -5.68 -38.83 -15.83
N LEU A 928 -6.87 -38.81 -15.24
CA LEU A 928 -7.53 -37.60 -14.78
C LEU A 928 -7.19 -37.33 -13.30
N PRO A 929 -7.38 -36.11 -12.79
CA PRO A 929 -7.15 -35.81 -11.39
C PRO A 929 -8.02 -36.61 -10.41
N THR A 930 -9.17 -37.13 -10.86
CA THR A 930 -9.99 -38.05 -10.05
C THR A 930 -9.43 -39.47 -10.00
N ASP A 931 -8.52 -39.82 -10.91
CA ASP A 931 -7.95 -41.16 -10.99
C ASP A 931 -6.75 -41.35 -10.05
N VAL A 932 -6.16 -40.24 -9.57
CA VAL A 932 -4.90 -40.22 -8.83
C VAL A 932 -4.97 -39.21 -7.67
N ASP A 933 -4.52 -39.60 -6.48
CA ASP A 933 -4.26 -38.69 -5.37
C ASP A 933 -3.09 -37.75 -5.71
N THR A 934 -3.44 -36.50 -6.02
CA THR A 934 -2.52 -35.46 -6.47
C THR A 934 -1.56 -35.00 -5.38
N ASP A 935 -1.93 -35.06 -4.10
CA ASP A 935 -1.07 -34.64 -2.98
C ASP A 935 0.04 -35.66 -2.74
N SER A 936 -0.32 -36.95 -2.81
CA SER A 936 0.66 -38.04 -2.85
C SER A 936 1.62 -37.90 -4.03
N LEU A 937 1.10 -37.58 -5.22
CA LEU A 937 1.94 -37.44 -6.41
C LEU A 937 2.85 -36.21 -6.33
N LYS A 938 2.37 -35.11 -5.77
CA LYS A 938 3.12 -33.84 -5.58
C LYS A 938 4.36 -34.05 -4.74
N SER A 939 4.28 -34.92 -3.73
CA SER A 939 5.41 -35.28 -2.88
C SER A 939 6.61 -35.80 -3.68
N VAL A 940 6.38 -36.51 -4.80
CA VAL A 940 7.46 -37.03 -5.66
C VAL A 940 8.27 -35.91 -6.31
N LEU A 941 7.65 -34.78 -6.65
CA LEU A 941 8.33 -33.67 -7.35
C LEU A 941 9.49 -33.10 -6.52
N TYR A 942 9.41 -33.16 -5.19
CA TYR A 942 10.44 -32.68 -4.28
C TYR A 942 11.77 -33.44 -4.38
N CYS A 943 11.78 -34.66 -4.91
CA CYS A 943 13.03 -35.38 -5.13
C CYS A 943 13.71 -35.01 -6.45
N VAL A 944 13.06 -34.30 -7.38
CA VAL A 944 13.63 -34.04 -8.71
C VAL A 944 14.80 -33.03 -8.62
N PRO A 945 15.96 -33.30 -9.27
CA PRO A 945 17.09 -32.35 -9.38
C PRO A 945 16.68 -31.06 -10.08
N THR A 946 17.30 -29.93 -9.71
CA THR A 946 16.92 -28.60 -10.21
C THR A 946 18.14 -27.70 -10.48
N GLY A 947 19.29 -28.29 -10.76
CA GLY A 947 20.54 -27.58 -11.02
C GLY A 947 21.42 -28.30 -12.04
N SER A 948 22.66 -27.85 -12.20
CA SER A 948 23.61 -28.38 -13.19
C SER A 948 23.93 -29.87 -13.03
N GLU A 949 23.63 -30.45 -11.87
CA GLU A 949 23.73 -31.89 -11.63
C GLU A 949 22.81 -32.75 -12.53
N ILE A 950 21.77 -32.16 -13.16
CA ILE A 950 20.88 -32.85 -14.10
C ILE A 950 21.67 -33.57 -15.21
N ASN A 951 22.71 -32.93 -15.74
CA ASN A 951 23.55 -33.46 -16.82
C ASN A 951 24.51 -34.57 -16.35
N GLN A 952 24.70 -34.72 -15.03
CA GLN A 952 25.59 -35.71 -14.43
C GLN A 952 24.85 -36.99 -14.01
N ILE A 953 23.51 -36.97 -14.02
CA ILE A 953 22.68 -38.12 -13.63
C ILE A 953 22.63 -39.14 -14.77
N THR A 954 23.10 -40.36 -14.49
CA THR A 954 23.12 -41.47 -15.47
C THR A 954 21.75 -41.81 -16.05
N GLU A 955 20.67 -41.65 -15.27
CA GLU A 955 19.28 -41.88 -15.70
C GLU A 955 18.55 -40.57 -16.11
N SER A 956 19.25 -39.51 -16.52
CA SER A 956 18.65 -38.21 -16.90
C SER A 956 17.57 -38.32 -17.98
N ASN A 957 17.76 -39.18 -18.99
CA ASN A 957 16.74 -39.46 -20.01
C ASN A 957 15.48 -40.10 -19.43
N ARG A 958 15.62 -41.06 -18.51
CA ARG A 958 14.49 -41.70 -17.83
C ARG A 958 13.73 -40.72 -16.95
N LEU A 959 14.45 -39.78 -16.34
CA LEU A 959 13.87 -38.70 -15.55
C LEU A 959 13.13 -37.70 -16.45
N ALA A 960 13.68 -37.37 -17.62
CA ALA A 960 13.02 -36.55 -18.63
C ALA A 960 11.74 -37.23 -19.16
N ASP A 961 11.76 -38.54 -19.41
CA ASP A 961 10.57 -39.32 -19.78
C ASP A 961 9.50 -39.27 -18.68
N PHE A 962 9.90 -39.41 -17.41
CA PHE A 962 8.98 -39.33 -16.28
C PHE A 962 8.35 -37.93 -16.15
N LEU A 963 9.15 -36.87 -16.33
CA LEU A 963 8.66 -35.49 -16.32
C LEU A 963 7.75 -35.19 -17.53
N GLU A 964 8.04 -35.75 -18.70
CA GLU A 964 7.14 -35.68 -19.86
C GLU A 964 5.78 -36.32 -19.53
N GLU A 965 5.75 -37.47 -18.84
CA GLU A 965 4.48 -38.09 -18.42
C GLU A 965 3.68 -37.21 -17.45
N LEU A 966 4.35 -36.57 -16.49
CA LEU A 966 3.73 -35.64 -15.54
C LEU A 966 3.26 -34.33 -16.20
N LEU A 967 4.02 -33.83 -17.19
CA LEU A 967 3.64 -32.67 -17.98
C LEU A 967 2.38 -32.97 -18.79
N LEU A 968 2.32 -34.13 -19.46
CA LEU A 968 1.14 -34.55 -20.21
C LEU A 968 -0.07 -34.77 -19.29
N PHE A 969 0.12 -35.32 -18.09
CA PHE A 969 -0.92 -35.37 -17.06
C PHE A 969 -1.41 -33.97 -16.68
N THR A 970 -0.49 -33.03 -16.44
CA THR A 970 -0.83 -31.64 -16.08
C THR A 970 -1.63 -30.95 -17.20
N LEU A 971 -1.23 -31.17 -18.46
CA LEU A 971 -1.96 -30.66 -19.62
C LEU A 971 -3.36 -31.28 -19.72
N ASN A 972 -3.53 -32.58 -19.52
CA ASN A 972 -4.83 -33.25 -19.59
C ASN A 972 -5.75 -32.87 -18.42
N ALA A 973 -5.17 -32.69 -17.23
CA ALA A 973 -5.88 -32.25 -16.04
C ALA A 973 -6.56 -30.89 -16.25
N TYR A 974 -5.89 -29.97 -16.95
CA TYR A 974 -6.42 -28.65 -17.28
C TYR A 974 -7.79 -28.71 -17.99
N ASP A 975 -7.98 -29.64 -18.93
CA ASP A 975 -9.22 -29.78 -19.69
C ASP A 975 -10.42 -30.16 -18.79
N CYS A 976 -10.20 -31.04 -17.81
CA CYS A 976 -11.24 -31.47 -16.88
C CYS A 976 -11.71 -30.39 -15.90
N TYR A 977 -10.86 -29.39 -15.61
CA TYR A 977 -11.19 -28.34 -14.64
C TYR A 977 -12.00 -27.21 -15.25
N GLN A 978 -11.77 -26.88 -16.54
CA GLN A 978 -12.58 -25.89 -17.26
C GLN A 978 -14.06 -26.30 -17.35
N GLU A 979 -14.36 -27.60 -17.47
CA GLU A 979 -15.74 -28.10 -17.63
C GLU A 979 -16.59 -28.06 -16.36
N LYS A 980 -15.99 -28.02 -15.15
CA LYS A 980 -16.72 -28.25 -13.88
C LYS A 980 -17.01 -27.02 -13.03
N ASN A 981 -16.61 -25.80 -13.41
CA ASN A 981 -16.79 -24.54 -12.64
C ASN A 981 -16.36 -24.57 -11.14
N HIS A 982 -15.75 -25.64 -10.66
CA HIS A 982 -15.19 -25.80 -9.32
C HIS A 982 -13.67 -25.59 -9.39
N TYR A 983 -13.27 -24.36 -9.67
CA TYR A 983 -11.87 -23.97 -9.64
C TYR A 983 -11.47 -23.73 -8.19
N ASN A 984 -10.91 -24.74 -7.50
CA ASN A 984 -10.26 -24.51 -6.22
C ASN A 984 -8.84 -23.98 -6.50
N ALA A 985 -8.72 -22.65 -6.58
CA ALA A 985 -7.54 -21.94 -7.07
C ALA A 985 -6.25 -22.23 -6.29
N TRP A 986 -6.36 -22.67 -5.04
CA TRP A 986 -5.21 -22.82 -4.14
C TRP A 986 -4.34 -24.05 -4.44
N ASP A 987 -4.92 -25.26 -4.61
CA ASP A 987 -4.15 -26.50 -4.76
C ASP A 987 -3.45 -26.64 -6.13
N HIS A 988 -4.07 -26.13 -7.20
CA HIS A 988 -3.51 -26.22 -8.56
C HIS A 988 -2.36 -25.25 -8.82
N ASN A 989 -2.42 -24.07 -8.23
CA ASN A 989 -1.33 -23.11 -8.34
C ASN A 989 -0.04 -23.68 -7.72
N GLU A 990 -0.16 -24.42 -6.61
CA GLU A 990 1.00 -25.03 -5.97
C GLU A 990 1.61 -26.16 -6.80
N TRP A 991 0.80 -27.06 -7.38
CA TRP A 991 1.30 -28.10 -8.31
C TRP A 991 1.99 -27.48 -9.53
N ASN A 992 1.30 -26.56 -10.22
CA ASN A 992 1.80 -25.94 -11.44
C ASN A 992 3.12 -25.19 -11.19
N ASN A 993 3.22 -24.44 -10.09
CA ASN A 993 4.43 -23.72 -9.75
C ASN A 993 5.64 -24.66 -9.56
N ILE A 994 5.45 -25.82 -8.94
CA ILE A 994 6.53 -26.79 -8.72
C ILE A 994 6.91 -27.48 -10.04
N ILE A 995 5.94 -28.04 -10.77
CA ILE A 995 6.24 -28.82 -11.98
C ILE A 995 6.83 -27.93 -13.09
N PHE A 996 6.33 -26.72 -13.32
CA PHE A 996 6.84 -25.86 -14.39
C PHE A 996 8.22 -25.28 -14.08
N GLN A 997 8.58 -25.05 -12.81
CA GLN A 997 9.96 -24.71 -12.44
C GLN A 997 10.91 -25.88 -12.69
N ILE A 998 10.50 -27.12 -12.40
CA ILE A 998 11.28 -28.31 -12.72
C ILE A 998 11.44 -28.44 -14.25
N VAL A 999 10.35 -28.33 -15.00
CA VAL A 999 10.36 -28.40 -16.47
C VAL A 999 11.22 -27.29 -17.07
N ALA A 1000 11.18 -26.07 -16.55
CA ALA A 1000 12.04 -24.97 -16.97
C ALA A 1000 13.53 -25.26 -16.71
N ASN A 1001 13.89 -25.80 -15.54
CA ASN A 1001 15.27 -26.24 -15.27
C ASN A 1001 15.74 -27.31 -16.27
N PHE A 1002 14.91 -28.30 -16.56
CA PHE A 1002 15.24 -29.34 -17.54
C PHE A 1002 15.32 -28.77 -18.96
N ALA A 1003 14.45 -27.83 -19.31
CA ALA A 1003 14.44 -27.20 -20.63
C ALA A 1003 15.72 -26.40 -20.91
N LEU A 1004 16.30 -25.77 -19.88
CA LEU A 1004 17.52 -24.96 -19.99
C LEU A 1004 18.81 -25.80 -19.87
N HIS A 1005 18.80 -26.91 -19.12
CA HIS A 1005 20.03 -27.72 -18.91
C HIS A 1005 20.20 -28.87 -19.92
N LEU A 1006 19.12 -29.40 -20.49
CA LEU A 1006 19.21 -30.51 -21.44
C LEU A 1006 19.53 -30.03 -22.85
N PRO A 1007 20.12 -30.89 -23.71
CA PRO A 1007 20.29 -30.57 -25.13
C PRO A 1007 18.97 -30.17 -25.78
N GLN A 1008 18.98 -29.07 -26.55
CA GLN A 1008 17.80 -28.43 -27.13
C GLN A 1008 16.86 -29.41 -27.85
N HIS A 1009 17.39 -30.35 -28.65
CA HIS A 1009 16.57 -31.34 -29.36
C HIS A 1009 15.79 -32.29 -28.44
N ILE A 1010 16.32 -32.60 -27.25
CA ILE A 1010 15.65 -33.43 -26.24
C ILE A 1010 14.62 -32.56 -25.52
N ALA A 1011 15.02 -31.38 -25.05
CA ALA A 1011 14.17 -30.45 -24.32
C ALA A 1011 12.94 -30.03 -25.13
N GLU A 1012 13.12 -29.73 -26.42
CA GLU A 1012 12.04 -29.39 -27.35
C GLU A 1012 11.06 -30.56 -27.46
N SER A 1013 11.57 -31.76 -27.74
CA SER A 1013 10.72 -32.91 -27.98
C SER A 1013 9.94 -33.37 -26.76
N LYS A 1014 10.50 -33.18 -25.56
CA LYS A 1014 9.95 -33.70 -24.31
C LYS A 1014 9.10 -32.69 -23.55
N PHE A 1015 9.33 -31.39 -23.72
CA PHE A 1015 8.70 -30.38 -22.88
C PHE A 1015 7.98 -29.30 -23.69
N TYR A 1016 8.71 -28.31 -24.21
CA TYR A 1016 8.07 -27.09 -24.69
C TYR A 1016 7.33 -27.24 -26.01
N ARG A 1017 7.58 -28.27 -26.83
CA ARG A 1017 6.72 -28.57 -28.00
C ARG A 1017 5.30 -28.95 -27.60
N HIS A 1018 5.12 -29.72 -26.53
CA HIS A 1018 3.78 -30.08 -26.04
C HIS A 1018 3.03 -28.86 -25.52
N ILE A 1019 3.74 -27.96 -24.83
CA ILE A 1019 3.19 -26.69 -24.31
C ILE A 1019 2.83 -25.77 -25.49
N LEU A 1020 3.74 -25.58 -26.45
CA LEU A 1020 3.51 -24.76 -27.65
C LEU A 1020 2.36 -25.29 -28.51
N ASN A 1021 2.20 -26.61 -28.66
CA ASN A 1021 1.10 -27.15 -29.46
C ASN A 1021 -0.29 -26.97 -28.81
N SER A 1022 -0.34 -26.73 -27.50
CA SER A 1022 -1.60 -26.67 -26.74
C SER A 1022 -1.90 -25.30 -26.11
N TRP A 1023 -0.97 -24.34 -26.17
CA TRP A 1023 -1.03 -23.10 -25.40
C TRP A 1023 -2.27 -22.25 -25.66
N ARG A 1024 -2.81 -22.24 -26.88
CA ARG A 1024 -4.02 -21.48 -27.20
C ARG A 1024 -5.26 -21.99 -26.48
N ASN A 1025 -5.34 -23.31 -26.33
CA ASN A 1025 -6.44 -23.95 -25.60
C ASN A 1025 -6.16 -23.97 -24.10
N LYS A 1026 -4.88 -23.83 -23.69
CA LYS A 1026 -4.39 -23.96 -22.32
C LYS A 1026 -3.50 -22.77 -21.91
N PRO A 1027 -3.99 -21.52 -21.94
CA PRO A 1027 -3.14 -20.34 -21.77
C PRO A 1027 -2.54 -20.23 -20.36
N ALA A 1028 -3.24 -20.65 -19.30
CA ALA A 1028 -2.68 -20.62 -17.93
C ALA A 1028 -1.41 -21.48 -17.78
N VAL A 1029 -1.35 -22.61 -18.52
CA VAL A 1029 -0.18 -23.50 -18.53
C VAL A 1029 1.02 -22.80 -19.17
N MET A 1030 0.82 -22.19 -20.34
CA MET A 1030 1.89 -21.44 -21.01
C MET A 1030 2.36 -20.23 -20.18
N GLN A 1031 1.43 -19.50 -19.57
CA GLN A 1031 1.74 -18.39 -18.69
C GLN A 1031 2.64 -18.85 -17.51
N THR A 1032 2.29 -19.95 -16.86
CA THR A 1032 3.06 -20.50 -15.73
C THR A 1032 4.43 -21.00 -16.18
N PHE A 1033 4.51 -21.60 -17.37
CA PHE A 1033 5.77 -22.04 -17.96
C PHE A 1033 6.72 -20.87 -18.27
N LEU A 1034 6.23 -19.80 -18.90
CA LEU A 1034 7.03 -18.60 -19.18
C LEU A 1034 7.54 -17.96 -17.88
N ARG A 1035 6.70 -17.85 -16.85
CA ARG A 1035 7.13 -17.38 -15.53
C ARG A 1035 8.24 -18.25 -14.95
N SER A 1036 8.09 -19.57 -15.04
CA SER A 1036 9.07 -20.52 -14.53
C SER A 1036 10.40 -20.43 -15.29
N LEU A 1037 10.37 -20.22 -16.61
CA LEU A 1037 11.57 -19.96 -17.41
C LEU A 1037 12.29 -18.68 -16.96
N LEU A 1038 11.56 -17.60 -16.67
CA LEU A 1038 12.17 -16.37 -16.16
C LEU A 1038 12.76 -16.57 -14.74
N LEU A 1039 12.02 -17.20 -13.84
CA LEU A 1039 12.48 -17.46 -12.46
C LEU A 1039 13.75 -18.32 -12.42
N VAL A 1040 13.87 -19.27 -13.34
CA VAL A 1040 15.02 -20.20 -13.41
C VAL A 1040 16.16 -19.64 -14.25
N GLY A 1041 15.87 -19.16 -15.46
CA GLY A 1041 16.86 -18.79 -16.46
C GLY A 1041 17.53 -17.44 -16.23
N CYS A 1042 17.04 -16.62 -15.30
CA CYS A 1042 17.73 -15.38 -14.90
C CYS A 1042 18.87 -15.61 -13.90
N LYS A 1043 19.18 -16.86 -13.55
CA LYS A 1043 20.39 -17.19 -12.78
C LYS A 1043 21.61 -16.99 -13.68
N PRO A 1044 22.73 -16.41 -13.19
CA PRO A 1044 23.91 -16.10 -14.01
C PRO A 1044 24.47 -17.27 -14.83
N GLU A 1045 24.26 -18.50 -14.38
CA GLU A 1045 24.69 -19.74 -15.04
C GLU A 1045 23.79 -20.22 -16.18
N LEU A 1046 22.62 -19.61 -16.38
CA LEU A 1046 21.61 -19.99 -17.40
C LEU A 1046 21.14 -18.82 -18.28
N GLU A 1047 21.73 -17.63 -18.09
CA GLU A 1047 21.30 -16.41 -18.78
C GLU A 1047 21.46 -16.50 -20.30
N ASP A 1048 22.55 -17.13 -20.77
CA ASP A 1048 22.84 -17.29 -22.19
C ASP A 1048 21.91 -18.34 -22.82
N GLU A 1049 21.66 -19.46 -22.13
CA GLU A 1049 20.71 -20.51 -22.55
C GLU A 1049 19.27 -19.97 -22.63
N LEU A 1050 18.88 -19.12 -21.66
CA LEU A 1050 17.58 -18.45 -21.71
C LEU A 1050 17.52 -17.47 -22.89
N ALA A 1051 18.57 -16.69 -23.12
CA ALA A 1051 18.62 -15.72 -24.22
C ALA A 1051 18.52 -16.38 -25.61
N GLU A 1052 19.03 -17.61 -25.76
CA GLU A 1052 18.92 -18.39 -27.00
C GLU A 1052 17.53 -19.04 -27.16
N LEU A 1053 16.95 -19.58 -26.08
CA LEU A 1053 15.66 -20.27 -26.11
C LEU A 1053 14.46 -19.30 -26.19
N TRP A 1054 14.56 -18.14 -25.54
CA TRP A 1054 13.43 -17.21 -25.37
C TRP A 1054 12.85 -16.69 -26.68
N PRO A 1055 13.66 -16.20 -27.65
CA PRO A 1055 13.13 -15.76 -28.95
C PRO A 1055 12.45 -16.89 -29.73
N GLN A 1056 12.91 -18.14 -29.59
CA GLN A 1056 12.33 -19.28 -30.32
C GLN A 1056 10.90 -19.58 -29.85
N ILE A 1057 10.69 -19.58 -28.53
CA ILE A 1057 9.36 -19.74 -27.93
C ILE A 1057 8.50 -18.51 -28.27
N GLY A 1058 9.08 -17.32 -28.15
CA GLY A 1058 8.43 -16.05 -28.44
C GLY A 1058 7.93 -15.95 -29.88
N GLU A 1059 8.75 -16.23 -30.87
CA GLU A 1059 8.38 -16.17 -32.30
C GLU A 1059 7.26 -17.16 -32.64
N ASN A 1060 7.25 -18.35 -32.04
CA ASN A 1060 6.14 -19.29 -32.21
C ASN A 1060 4.82 -18.70 -31.69
N ILE A 1061 4.85 -18.00 -30.55
CA ILE A 1061 3.68 -17.32 -30.00
C ILE A 1061 3.28 -16.13 -30.89
N LEU A 1062 4.22 -15.21 -31.18
CA LEU A 1062 4.01 -13.99 -31.97
C LEU A 1062 3.45 -14.29 -33.36
N SER A 1063 4.03 -15.26 -34.07
CA SER A 1063 3.59 -15.64 -35.43
C SER A 1063 2.20 -16.24 -35.48
N SER A 1064 1.70 -16.72 -34.34
CA SER A 1064 0.44 -17.42 -34.27
C SER A 1064 -0.71 -16.49 -33.82
N VAL A 1065 -0.44 -15.46 -33.01
CA VAL A 1065 -1.46 -14.50 -32.56
C VAL A 1065 -1.87 -13.57 -33.71
N GLN A 1066 -3.18 -13.45 -33.98
CA GLN A 1066 -3.70 -12.49 -34.96
C GLN A 1066 -3.99 -11.15 -34.27
N GLN A 1067 -3.61 -10.03 -34.89
CA GLN A 1067 -3.85 -8.69 -34.33
C GLN A 1067 -5.33 -8.33 -34.16
N ASN A 1068 -6.22 -8.95 -34.93
CA ASN A 1068 -7.66 -8.66 -34.88
C ASN A 1068 -8.29 -9.39 -33.67
N ASN A 1069 -8.98 -8.66 -32.78
CA ASN A 1069 -9.70 -9.12 -31.57
C ASN A 1069 -8.91 -9.39 -30.27
N ILE A 1070 -7.78 -8.71 -30.02
CA ILE A 1070 -7.00 -8.87 -28.77
C ILE A 1070 -7.81 -8.52 -27.50
N GLU A 1071 -8.73 -7.54 -27.54
CA GLU A 1071 -9.58 -7.21 -26.39
C GLU A 1071 -10.41 -8.42 -25.89
N SER A 1072 -10.80 -9.31 -26.81
CA SER A 1072 -11.59 -10.52 -26.54
C SER A 1072 -10.78 -11.66 -25.91
N TYR A 1073 -9.44 -11.52 -25.84
CA TYR A 1073 -8.60 -12.55 -25.25
C TYR A 1073 -8.80 -12.66 -23.75
N HIS A 1074 -8.75 -13.90 -23.27
CA HIS A 1074 -8.63 -14.21 -21.85
C HIS A 1074 -7.40 -13.53 -21.23
N ASP A 1075 -7.49 -13.18 -19.95
CA ASP A 1075 -6.45 -12.43 -19.24
C ASP A 1075 -5.10 -13.18 -19.23
N GLU A 1076 -5.10 -14.50 -19.25
CA GLU A 1076 -3.90 -15.33 -19.35
C GLU A 1076 -3.15 -15.09 -20.66
N ILE A 1077 -3.85 -14.91 -21.79
CA ILE A 1077 -3.21 -14.61 -23.08
C ILE A 1077 -2.60 -13.20 -23.06
N LYS A 1078 -3.33 -12.23 -22.48
CA LYS A 1078 -2.81 -10.86 -22.32
C LYS A 1078 -1.54 -10.86 -21.46
N ASN A 1079 -1.52 -11.67 -20.40
CA ASN A 1079 -0.36 -11.88 -19.53
C ASN A 1079 0.81 -12.57 -20.25
N ILE A 1080 0.55 -13.60 -21.06
CA ILE A 1080 1.58 -14.27 -21.89
C ILE A 1080 2.27 -13.25 -22.79
N ILE A 1081 1.49 -12.43 -23.49
CA ILE A 1081 2.04 -11.41 -24.39
C ILE A 1081 2.90 -10.41 -23.60
N GLY A 1082 2.49 -10.02 -22.39
CA GLY A 1082 3.30 -9.16 -21.53
C GLY A 1082 4.62 -9.82 -21.10
N LEU A 1083 4.55 -11.10 -20.72
CA LEU A 1083 5.71 -11.86 -20.27
C LEU A 1083 6.79 -11.93 -21.35
N LEU A 1084 6.44 -11.97 -22.65
CA LEU A 1084 7.39 -12.02 -23.76
C LEU A 1084 8.41 -10.87 -23.74
N ILE A 1085 8.02 -9.67 -23.27
CA ILE A 1085 8.92 -8.53 -23.07
C ILE A 1085 9.34 -8.37 -21.61
N PHE A 1086 9.37 -9.48 -20.87
CA PHE A 1086 9.84 -9.57 -19.49
C PHE A 1086 8.98 -8.80 -18.48
N VAL A 1087 7.71 -8.51 -18.78
CA VAL A 1087 6.81 -7.82 -17.85
C VAL A 1087 5.69 -8.77 -17.45
N ASP A 1088 5.50 -9.01 -16.16
CA ASP A 1088 4.38 -9.82 -15.67
C ASP A 1088 3.21 -8.91 -15.26
N PRO A 1089 2.12 -8.83 -16.04
CA PRO A 1089 1.02 -7.92 -15.70
C PRO A 1089 0.21 -8.37 -14.48
N ALA A 1090 0.35 -9.64 -14.04
CA ALA A 1090 -0.27 -10.12 -12.80
C ALA A 1090 0.58 -9.82 -11.56
N GLY A 1091 1.78 -9.25 -11.72
CA GLY A 1091 2.63 -8.83 -10.60
C GLY A 1091 3.31 -9.97 -9.83
N ILE A 1092 3.32 -11.20 -10.36
CA ILE A 1092 4.00 -12.34 -9.70
C ILE A 1092 5.52 -12.23 -9.85
N ILE A 1093 6.01 -11.82 -11.02
CA ILE A 1093 7.43 -11.51 -11.25
C ILE A 1093 7.64 -9.99 -11.16
N THR A 1094 8.50 -9.57 -10.24
CA THR A 1094 8.93 -8.17 -10.11
C THR A 1094 10.42 -8.04 -10.35
N TRP A 1095 10.83 -7.14 -11.24
CA TRP A 1095 12.23 -6.88 -11.55
C TRP A 1095 12.74 -5.69 -10.74
N ASN A 1096 13.81 -5.92 -9.97
CA ASN A 1096 14.53 -4.88 -9.22
C ASN A 1096 15.92 -4.59 -9.83
N ILE A 1097 16.17 -5.03 -11.05
CA ILE A 1097 17.42 -4.78 -11.78
C ILE A 1097 17.13 -3.90 -13.00
N GLN A 1098 17.93 -2.86 -13.19
CA GLN A 1098 17.87 -1.95 -14.34
C GLN A 1098 18.72 -2.43 -15.51
N GLU A 1099 19.63 -3.37 -15.25
CA GLU A 1099 20.50 -3.96 -16.25
C GLU A 1099 20.47 -5.47 -16.16
N TRP A 1100 20.19 -6.10 -17.30
CA TRP A 1100 20.32 -7.54 -17.51
C TRP A 1100 21.13 -7.75 -18.79
N LYS A 1101 22.29 -8.39 -18.66
CA LYS A 1101 23.30 -8.47 -19.73
C LYS A 1101 22.73 -9.05 -21.05
N PRO A 1102 21.87 -10.09 -21.06
CA PRO A 1102 21.26 -10.60 -22.27
C PRO A 1102 20.27 -9.64 -22.96
N LEU A 1103 19.73 -8.63 -22.28
CA LEU A 1103 18.67 -7.78 -22.81
C LEU A 1103 19.08 -7.08 -24.11
N LYS A 1104 20.35 -6.64 -24.21
CA LYS A 1104 20.88 -6.02 -25.44
C LYS A 1104 20.81 -6.96 -26.64
N GLN A 1105 20.98 -8.27 -26.43
CA GLN A 1105 20.89 -9.29 -27.49
C GLN A 1105 19.43 -9.52 -27.92
N LEU A 1106 18.46 -9.22 -27.03
CA LEU A 1106 17.03 -9.45 -27.22
C LEU A 1106 16.27 -8.23 -27.79
N VAL A 1107 16.95 -7.09 -28.00
CA VAL A 1107 16.35 -5.88 -28.60
C VAL A 1107 15.65 -6.16 -29.95
N PRO A 1108 16.21 -6.95 -30.89
CA PRO A 1108 15.51 -7.28 -32.13
C PRO A 1108 14.15 -7.97 -31.89
N PHE A 1109 14.08 -8.87 -30.91
CA PHE A 1109 12.84 -9.55 -30.53
C PHE A 1109 11.83 -8.59 -29.88
N ILE A 1110 12.29 -7.65 -29.05
CA ILE A 1110 11.44 -6.60 -28.44
C ILE A 1110 10.84 -5.70 -29.52
N ASN A 1111 11.62 -5.30 -30.53
CA ASN A 1111 11.09 -4.53 -31.67
C ASN A 1111 10.06 -5.33 -32.46
N ARG A 1112 10.29 -6.63 -32.68
CA ARG A 1112 9.33 -7.51 -33.33
C ARG A 1112 8.01 -7.64 -32.54
N TRP A 1113 8.10 -7.73 -31.22
CA TRP A 1113 6.93 -7.67 -30.33
C TRP A 1113 6.20 -6.33 -30.46
N TYR A 1114 6.93 -5.21 -30.48
CA TYR A 1114 6.37 -3.86 -30.64
C TYR A 1114 5.61 -3.71 -31.96
N GLU A 1115 6.17 -4.15 -33.08
CA GLU A 1115 5.48 -4.12 -34.38
C GLU A 1115 4.15 -4.90 -34.36
N THR A 1116 4.07 -5.92 -33.51
CA THR A 1116 2.90 -6.79 -33.40
C THR A 1116 1.85 -6.24 -32.42
N PHE A 1117 2.26 -5.69 -31.27
CA PHE A 1117 1.35 -5.33 -30.16
C PHE A 1117 1.52 -3.91 -29.60
N GLY A 1118 2.55 -3.17 -30.02
CA GLY A 1118 2.84 -1.84 -29.48
C GLY A 1118 1.69 -0.86 -29.63
N HIS A 1119 0.90 -0.98 -30.69
CA HIS A 1119 -0.28 -0.14 -30.95
C HIS A 1119 -1.57 -0.62 -30.28
N ASP A 1120 -1.52 -1.64 -29.41
CA ASP A 1120 -2.67 -2.13 -28.65
C ASP A 1120 -2.82 -1.40 -27.30
N SER A 1121 -4.03 -0.92 -27.00
CA SER A 1121 -4.36 -0.24 -25.75
C SER A 1121 -4.08 -1.05 -24.47
N VAL A 1122 -4.23 -2.38 -24.52
CA VAL A 1122 -4.00 -3.33 -23.42
C VAL A 1122 -2.51 -3.45 -23.13
N HIS A 1123 -1.69 -3.57 -24.18
CA HIS A 1123 -0.24 -3.83 -24.07
C HIS A 1123 0.61 -2.56 -24.00
N PHE A 1124 0.03 -1.39 -24.26
CA PHE A 1124 0.67 -0.10 -24.02
C PHE A 1124 1.17 0.03 -22.57
N ARG A 1125 0.36 -0.39 -21.58
CA ARG A 1125 0.78 -0.41 -20.17
C ARG A 1125 2.01 -1.29 -19.95
N THR A 1126 2.04 -2.46 -20.59
CA THR A 1126 3.15 -3.41 -20.50
C THR A 1126 4.44 -2.78 -21.03
N LEU A 1127 4.38 -2.06 -22.16
CA LEU A 1127 5.51 -1.36 -22.72
C LEU A 1127 6.06 -0.27 -21.77
N ILE A 1128 5.17 0.50 -21.11
CA ILE A 1128 5.58 1.48 -20.10
C ILE A 1128 6.29 0.81 -18.93
N LEU A 1129 5.73 -0.30 -18.42
CA LEU A 1129 6.33 -1.04 -17.30
C LEU A 1129 7.69 -1.64 -17.66
N PHE A 1130 7.87 -2.10 -18.90
CA PHE A 1130 9.15 -2.56 -19.41
C PHE A 1130 10.21 -1.46 -19.30
N PHE A 1131 9.92 -0.26 -19.81
CA PHE A 1131 10.84 0.88 -19.74
C PHE A 1131 11.02 1.45 -18.33
N LYS A 1132 10.13 1.15 -17.39
CA LYS A 1132 10.29 1.52 -15.97
C LYS A 1132 11.21 0.54 -15.22
N THR A 1133 11.37 -0.68 -15.73
CA THR A 1133 12.06 -1.78 -15.05
C THR A 1133 13.29 -2.21 -15.83
N ILE A 1134 13.28 -3.40 -16.41
CA ILE A 1134 14.44 -4.02 -17.06
C ILE A 1134 14.87 -3.28 -18.33
N GLY A 1135 13.95 -2.57 -19.00
CA GLY A 1135 14.21 -1.77 -20.20
C GLY A 1135 14.66 -0.32 -19.95
N PHE A 1136 14.93 0.08 -18.70
CA PHE A 1136 15.15 1.49 -18.33
C PHE A 1136 16.25 2.18 -19.14
N ASN A 1137 17.38 1.51 -19.37
CA ASN A 1137 18.52 2.07 -20.09
C ASN A 1137 18.32 2.10 -21.62
N LEU A 1138 17.31 1.42 -22.16
CA LEU A 1138 16.95 1.46 -23.59
C LEU A 1138 16.02 2.64 -23.93
N PHE A 1139 15.52 3.36 -22.92
CA PHE A 1139 14.52 4.39 -23.13
C PHE A 1139 15.00 5.61 -23.94
N PRO A 1140 16.17 6.21 -23.66
CA PRO A 1140 16.59 7.42 -24.39
C PRO A 1140 16.81 7.18 -25.89
N GLU A 1141 17.37 6.02 -26.26
CA GLU A 1141 17.71 5.69 -27.65
C GLU A 1141 16.53 5.12 -28.45
N MET A 1142 15.61 4.41 -27.79
CA MET A 1142 14.52 3.66 -28.45
C MET A 1142 13.14 3.99 -27.86
N GLY A 1143 13.03 3.98 -26.53
CA GLY A 1143 11.74 4.10 -25.84
C GLY A 1143 10.96 5.39 -26.13
N VAL A 1144 11.63 6.54 -26.26
CA VAL A 1144 10.97 7.81 -26.62
C VAL A 1144 10.25 7.70 -27.97
N SER A 1145 10.92 7.17 -28.98
CA SER A 1145 10.35 7.03 -30.33
C SER A 1145 9.21 6.02 -30.36
N LEU A 1146 9.35 4.87 -29.68
CA LEU A 1146 8.31 3.84 -29.64
C LEU A 1146 7.05 4.35 -28.93
N LEU A 1147 7.20 5.01 -27.77
CA LEU A 1147 6.04 5.57 -27.06
C LEU A 1147 5.38 6.71 -27.83
N PHE A 1148 6.15 7.56 -28.50
CA PHE A 1148 5.61 8.62 -29.34
C PHE A 1148 4.82 8.05 -30.52
N ASP A 1149 5.34 7.03 -31.18
CA ASP A 1149 4.68 6.36 -32.32
C ASP A 1149 3.41 5.62 -31.88
N CYS A 1150 3.41 4.95 -30.71
CA CYS A 1150 2.21 4.40 -30.09
C CYS A 1150 1.13 5.47 -29.90
N VAL A 1151 1.47 6.52 -29.17
CA VAL A 1151 0.58 7.63 -28.81
C VAL A 1151 0.02 8.31 -30.06
N SER A 1152 0.82 8.46 -31.11
CA SER A 1152 0.40 9.14 -32.34
C SER A 1152 -0.56 8.31 -33.21
N LYS A 1153 -0.58 6.98 -33.05
CA LYS A 1153 -1.34 6.04 -33.92
C LYS A 1153 -2.53 5.36 -33.23
N LEU A 1154 -2.68 5.46 -31.92
CA LEU A 1154 -3.79 4.84 -31.18
C LEU A 1154 -5.14 5.47 -31.56
N ASP A 1155 -6.11 4.65 -31.97
CA ASP A 1155 -7.45 5.11 -32.39
C ASP A 1155 -8.27 5.72 -31.23
N ASP A 1156 -8.16 5.16 -30.01
CA ASP A 1156 -8.79 5.65 -28.78
C ASP A 1156 -7.75 5.82 -27.67
N ILE A 1157 -7.01 6.92 -27.78
CA ILE A 1157 -5.94 7.25 -26.84
C ILE A 1157 -6.47 7.57 -25.44
N ASP A 1158 -7.69 8.12 -25.33
CA ASP A 1158 -8.26 8.55 -24.06
C ASP A 1158 -8.63 7.36 -23.17
N LYS A 1159 -9.26 6.33 -23.75
CA LYS A 1159 -9.52 5.07 -23.03
C LYS A 1159 -8.23 4.43 -22.52
N THR A 1160 -7.17 4.48 -23.32
CA THR A 1160 -5.86 3.87 -23.02
C THR A 1160 -5.13 4.61 -21.90
N LEU A 1161 -5.09 5.95 -21.98
CA LEU A 1161 -4.37 6.79 -21.03
C LEU A 1161 -5.06 6.89 -19.67
N ASN A 1162 -6.39 6.79 -19.60
CA ASN A 1162 -7.11 6.82 -18.31
C ASN A 1162 -6.59 5.78 -17.30
N LYS A 1163 -6.06 4.64 -17.78
CA LYS A 1163 -5.51 3.58 -16.91
C LYS A 1163 -3.98 3.62 -16.75
N THR A 1164 -3.28 4.42 -17.55
CA THR A 1164 -1.81 4.36 -17.68
C THR A 1164 -1.09 5.68 -17.44
N SER A 1165 -1.80 6.81 -17.41
CA SER A 1165 -1.23 8.16 -17.28
C SER A 1165 -0.31 8.34 -16.08
N TYR A 1166 -0.69 7.80 -14.91
CA TYR A 1166 0.14 7.87 -13.70
C TYR A 1166 1.48 7.13 -13.88
N VAL A 1167 1.44 5.92 -14.47
CA VAL A 1167 2.66 5.11 -14.63
C VAL A 1167 3.56 5.69 -15.72
N LEU A 1168 2.96 6.24 -16.78
CA LEU A 1168 3.69 6.90 -17.86
C LEU A 1168 4.35 8.20 -17.40
N SER A 1169 3.63 9.07 -16.68
CA SER A 1169 4.19 10.31 -16.13
C SER A 1169 5.32 10.05 -15.14
N GLU A 1170 5.20 9.00 -14.32
CA GLU A 1170 6.27 8.54 -13.43
C GLU A 1170 7.52 8.13 -14.22
N LEU A 1171 7.36 7.32 -15.26
CA LEU A 1171 8.46 6.92 -16.15
C LEU A 1171 9.14 8.16 -16.77
N LEU A 1172 8.37 9.11 -17.30
CA LEU A 1172 8.90 10.31 -17.94
C LEU A 1172 9.69 11.18 -16.94
N CYS A 1173 9.19 11.36 -15.72
CA CYS A 1173 9.89 12.11 -14.68
C CYS A 1173 11.21 11.43 -14.29
N LEU A 1174 11.19 10.11 -14.08
CA LEU A 1174 12.40 9.33 -13.79
C LEU A 1174 13.43 9.45 -14.92
N GLN A 1175 12.99 9.27 -16.16
CA GLN A 1175 13.85 9.37 -17.34
C GLN A 1175 14.42 10.77 -17.53
N TRP A 1176 13.64 11.82 -17.25
CA TRP A 1176 14.16 13.18 -17.27
C TRP A 1176 15.23 13.40 -16.19
N SER A 1177 14.98 12.97 -14.96
CA SER A 1177 15.94 13.15 -13.86
C SER A 1177 17.28 12.46 -14.12
N MET A 1178 17.26 11.24 -14.70
CA MET A 1178 18.47 10.44 -14.89
C MET A 1178 19.13 10.62 -16.26
N ASN A 1179 18.35 10.91 -17.31
CA ASN A 1179 18.79 10.88 -18.71
C ASN A 1179 18.51 12.18 -19.49
N CYS A 1180 18.21 13.32 -18.84
CA CYS A 1180 17.91 14.59 -19.52
C CYS A 1180 18.96 15.01 -20.56
N ALA A 1181 20.25 14.83 -20.26
CA ALA A 1181 21.32 15.20 -21.19
C ALA A 1181 21.27 14.40 -22.50
N LEU A 1182 20.95 13.10 -22.43
CA LEU A 1182 20.82 12.24 -23.61
C LEU A 1182 19.56 12.58 -24.43
N ILE A 1183 18.44 12.84 -23.74
CA ILE A 1183 17.18 13.22 -24.39
C ILE A 1183 17.32 14.59 -25.07
N ALA A 1184 17.97 15.56 -24.41
CA ALA A 1184 18.11 16.93 -24.90
C ALA A 1184 19.12 17.07 -26.06
N GLN A 1185 20.08 16.17 -26.20
CA GLN A 1185 21.06 16.21 -27.30
C GLN A 1185 20.44 15.92 -28.68
N ASN A 1186 19.37 15.13 -28.73
CA ASN A 1186 18.66 14.82 -29.97
C ASN A 1186 17.37 15.67 -30.05
N GLY A 1187 17.35 16.65 -30.95
CA GLY A 1187 16.20 17.55 -31.12
C GLY A 1187 14.89 16.84 -31.46
N GLU A 1188 14.94 15.70 -32.16
CA GLU A 1188 13.74 14.90 -32.45
C GLU A 1188 13.25 14.16 -31.20
N SER A 1189 14.15 13.52 -30.45
CA SER A 1189 13.81 12.87 -29.18
C SER A 1189 13.25 13.86 -28.16
N MET A 1190 13.86 15.05 -28.05
CA MET A 1190 13.37 16.11 -27.17
C MET A 1190 11.95 16.58 -27.56
N ARG A 1191 11.69 16.75 -28.86
CA ARG A 1191 10.36 17.11 -29.37
C ARG A 1191 9.33 16.02 -29.06
N GLN A 1192 9.65 14.75 -29.34
CA GLN A 1192 8.77 13.61 -29.09
C GLN A 1192 8.49 13.43 -27.58
N PHE A 1193 9.53 13.55 -26.75
CA PHE A 1193 9.40 13.50 -25.29
C PHE A 1193 8.46 14.60 -24.77
N THR A 1194 8.69 15.84 -25.21
CA THR A 1194 7.86 17.00 -24.83
C THR A 1194 6.42 16.82 -25.27
N PHE A 1195 6.17 16.24 -26.45
CA PHE A 1195 4.83 15.94 -26.93
C PHE A 1195 4.06 14.97 -26.00
N ILE A 1196 4.72 13.89 -25.54
CA ILE A 1196 4.10 12.93 -24.61
C ILE A 1196 3.82 13.59 -23.26
N VAL A 1197 4.74 14.41 -22.76
CA VAL A 1197 4.55 15.17 -21.51
C VAL A 1197 3.37 16.13 -21.63
N ASP A 1198 3.30 16.92 -22.71
CA ASP A 1198 2.22 17.87 -22.96
C ASP A 1198 0.86 17.17 -23.08
N MET A 1199 0.82 16.00 -23.72
CA MET A 1199 -0.36 15.16 -23.84
C MET A 1199 -0.88 14.67 -22.48
N LEU A 1200 -0.01 14.31 -21.54
CA LEU A 1200 -0.43 13.91 -20.20
C LEU A 1200 -0.83 15.11 -19.35
N ALA A 1201 -0.09 16.22 -19.48
CA ALA A 1201 -0.41 17.47 -18.81
C ALA A 1201 -1.79 17.99 -19.20
N SER A 1202 -2.17 17.90 -20.49
CA SER A 1202 -3.51 18.30 -20.97
C SER A 1202 -4.65 17.45 -20.43
N ARG A 1203 -4.35 16.26 -19.90
CA ARG A 1203 -5.31 15.38 -19.21
C ARG A 1203 -5.30 15.56 -17.70
N GLY A 1204 -4.51 16.50 -17.20
CA GLY A 1204 -4.46 16.83 -15.78
C GLY A 1204 -3.59 15.89 -14.94
N GLU A 1205 -2.61 15.20 -15.54
CA GLU A 1205 -1.65 14.42 -14.75
C GLU A 1205 -0.65 15.39 -14.06
N ALA A 1206 -0.60 15.32 -12.71
CA ALA A 1206 0.10 16.31 -11.88
C ALA A 1206 1.63 16.31 -12.07
N ARG A 1207 2.27 15.15 -12.20
CA ARG A 1207 3.72 15.03 -12.46
C ARG A 1207 4.07 15.55 -13.85
N ALA A 1208 3.24 15.26 -14.85
CA ALA A 1208 3.41 15.75 -16.21
C ALA A 1208 3.29 17.28 -16.26
N LEU A 1209 2.38 17.90 -15.50
CA LEU A 1209 2.27 19.36 -15.40
C LEU A 1209 3.53 20.01 -14.79
N GLN A 1210 4.08 19.42 -13.72
CA GLN A 1210 5.36 19.90 -13.17
C GLN A 1210 6.51 19.73 -14.16
N LEU A 1211 6.61 18.57 -14.80
CA LEU A 1211 7.65 18.31 -15.80
C LEU A 1211 7.51 19.26 -16.99
N GLN A 1212 6.29 19.51 -17.46
CA GLN A 1212 5.98 20.49 -18.50
C GLN A 1212 6.48 21.89 -18.11
N SER A 1213 6.23 22.34 -16.86
CA SER A 1213 6.74 23.63 -16.38
C SER A 1213 8.27 23.68 -16.37
N LYS A 1214 8.94 22.61 -15.94
CA LYS A 1214 10.41 22.51 -15.98
C LYS A 1214 10.94 22.60 -17.42
N LEU A 1215 10.30 21.91 -18.37
CA LEU A 1215 10.68 21.96 -19.79
C LEU A 1215 10.52 23.37 -20.38
N GLN A 1216 9.47 24.10 -20.00
CA GLN A 1216 9.21 25.47 -20.46
C GLN A 1216 10.23 26.49 -19.93
N ASN A 1217 10.78 26.25 -18.74
CA ASN A 1217 11.77 27.13 -18.11
C ASN A 1217 13.22 26.82 -18.48
N LEU A 1218 13.46 25.89 -19.42
CA LEU A 1218 14.81 25.60 -19.90
C LEU A 1218 15.37 26.84 -20.63
N PRO A 1219 16.64 27.21 -20.37
CA PRO A 1219 17.26 28.31 -21.10
C PRO A 1219 17.27 27.99 -22.60
N PRO A 1220 17.08 29.01 -23.47
CA PRO A 1220 17.16 28.80 -24.90
C PRO A 1220 18.55 28.24 -25.25
N GLN A 1221 18.57 27.06 -25.86
CA GLN A 1221 19.80 26.44 -26.40
C GLN A 1221 20.28 27.17 -27.64
#